data_AF-A0A4Q2JME0-F1
#
_entry.id   AF-A0A4Q2JME0-F1
#
_cell.length_a   1.000
_cell.length_b   1.000
_cell.length_c   1.000
_cell.angle_alpha   90.00
_cell.angle_beta   90.00
_cell.angle_gamma   90.00
#
_symmetry.space_group_name_H-M   'P 1'
#
loop_
_entity.id
_entity.type
_entity.pdbx_description
1 polymer ?
#
loop_
_entity_poly.entity_id
_entity_poly.type
_entity_poly.pdbx_seq_one_letter_code
_entity_poly.pdbx_strand_id
1 'polypeptide(L)'
;MSEAPRHDPRPRSSGEVFEGSNAIVELLSQHGITVAPHVAARLGLGLAGDAGAIIEVATALRASQRLGLTSLPDPLPTVPAVDVAIGPDCERLVSWERQALVIAAVCIDDRIDVLLAATGRSMAELVESALSRHLLLVAGHFAFADPRTRVWVHGHASLADRTAAHGALADAYRIMRIPEHETWHRSLATLEGSSDLVGPLLDIAERADAAGEAEWAHTVAREAASHAGGEQAVRARSIAGRAALHAGFVEEAERWFGDVLRRGDEPCRTAVLGEYLIAVAMLSGDVPDLELDERLEHVESCTEGGRHALARALLIAAGLLAERGAMHRAVQRLAQARELLDRSGLPRDEWRAMRDWCALFGSAGCDSELATGGPTLESGPIPETTYFGAVRVLALALERGLAGDAVGAARRLAVHRDVVGATEGVAAAVERSPLMRAERAVAIALLELWAGEVGRAANGLRQAASDLPIALAFGGLGAALARRIELVSTGEIGPWARAIESVLPQPVLGVRREDLIDRAVSAHLHGRRAEAETLVALADERSLREFGCGLHVPGLDAASEDLGGSGDAPVHGVGRTEPAHGAGRRTPDARLASELRHRMRCIDRAGFDADHAAVAELARAIVSPYERARTELMLARTCAAFGASDLAERHLVAAEHLFGDCGAIGWLQAVAAERESHGGGIPAGAPAAGSLEPPGIGSEATEQWDAGARGVGRIPPPIEAGNAEGAPRAASAPYRREAASAPADEASRQTWDLADCRAAWAQVLTDRELEVAMLVVEGISNRDAAARLFVSVRTVEVHVGRVFSKLAVHSRVELAVLAHRMHGRMSGTHT
;
A
#
# COMPACT_ATOMS: atom_id res chain seq x y z
N MET A 1 -45.59 -19.93 13.53
CA MET A 1 -45.65 -20.15 12.07
C MET A 1 -46.09 -18.82 11.46
N SER A 2 -45.18 -17.86 11.25
CA SER A 2 -44.13 -17.79 10.20
C SER A 2 -44.64 -16.98 9.01
N GLU A 3 -44.55 -15.65 9.10
CA GLU A 3 -44.47 -14.77 7.94
C GLU A 3 -43.27 -13.84 8.17
N ALA A 4 -42.19 -14.15 7.48
CA ALA A 4 -40.99 -13.32 7.40
C ALA A 4 -41.23 -12.20 6.37
N PRO A 5 -40.79 -10.97 6.63
CA PRO A 5 -40.85 -9.91 5.63
C PRO A 5 -39.79 -10.16 4.57
N ARG A 6 -40.21 -10.24 3.31
CA ARG A 6 -39.35 -10.30 2.13
C ARG A 6 -38.58 -8.97 2.02
N HIS A 7 -37.31 -8.98 2.37
CA HIS A 7 -36.37 -8.00 1.84
C HIS A 7 -36.11 -8.36 0.39
N ASP A 8 -36.58 -7.51 -0.52
CA ASP A 8 -36.26 -7.57 -1.94
C ASP A 8 -35.07 -6.61 -2.18
N PRO A 9 -33.82 -7.10 -2.28
CA PRO A 9 -32.72 -6.29 -2.74
C PRO A 9 -32.89 -6.15 -4.25
N ARG A 10 -33.36 -4.99 -4.74
CA ARG A 10 -33.30 -4.70 -6.16
C ARG A 10 -31.85 -4.89 -6.63
N PRO A 11 -31.56 -5.82 -7.55
CA PRO A 11 -30.23 -5.90 -8.14
C PRO A 11 -30.00 -4.60 -8.90
N ARG A 12 -28.94 -3.88 -8.55
CA ARG A 12 -28.40 -2.84 -9.44
C ARG A 12 -28.12 -3.50 -10.78
N SER A 13 -28.59 -2.87 -11.86
CA SER A 13 -28.47 -3.35 -13.23
C SER A 13 -27.05 -3.80 -13.56
N SER A 14 -26.96 -4.90 -14.31
CA SER A 14 -25.79 -5.70 -14.66
C SER A 14 -24.78 -5.04 -15.60
N GLY A 15 -24.34 -3.81 -15.32
CA GLY A 15 -23.41 -3.08 -16.19
C GLY A 15 -22.58 -1.97 -15.53
N GLU A 16 -22.50 -1.92 -14.19
CA GLU A 16 -21.59 -0.97 -13.53
C GLU A 16 -20.15 -1.53 -13.52
N VAL A 17 -19.27 -0.93 -14.33
CA VAL A 17 -17.84 -1.19 -14.29
C VAL A 17 -17.26 -0.48 -13.07
N PHE A 18 -16.73 -1.26 -12.12
CA PHE A 18 -16.15 -0.70 -10.89
C PHE A 18 -14.80 -0.03 -11.19
N GLU A 19 -14.74 1.30 -11.03
CA GLU A 19 -13.50 2.06 -11.19
C GLU A 19 -12.81 2.23 -9.81
N GLY A 20 -11.80 1.42 -9.54
CA GLY A 20 -10.91 1.54 -8.38
C GLY A 20 -11.03 0.39 -7.36
N SER A 21 -9.89 0.05 -6.73
CA SER A 21 -9.78 -1.00 -5.71
C SER A 21 -10.76 -0.80 -4.55
N ASN A 22 -11.00 0.45 -4.13
CA ASN A 22 -11.94 0.78 -3.05
C ASN A 22 -13.38 0.41 -3.39
N ALA A 23 -13.83 0.70 -4.61
CA ALA A 23 -15.19 0.37 -5.04
C ALA A 23 -15.40 -1.15 -5.08
N ILE A 24 -14.36 -1.90 -5.45
CA ILE A 24 -14.36 -3.38 -5.42
C ILE A 24 -14.36 -3.90 -3.98
N VAL A 25 -13.57 -3.30 -3.07
CA VAL A 25 -13.58 -3.66 -1.64
C VAL A 25 -14.97 -3.43 -1.06
N GLU A 26 -15.62 -2.32 -1.39
CA GLU A 26 -16.98 -2.00 -0.96
C GLU A 26 -18.00 -3.00 -1.52
N LEU A 27 -17.95 -3.30 -2.83
CA LEU A 27 -18.79 -4.31 -3.48
C LEU A 27 -18.69 -5.66 -2.77
N LEU A 28 -17.47 -6.14 -2.54
CA LEU A 28 -17.22 -7.43 -1.91
C LEU A 28 -17.66 -7.42 -0.44
N SER A 29 -17.43 -6.31 0.28
CA SER A 29 -17.88 -6.15 1.66
C SER A 29 -19.40 -6.23 1.79
N GLN A 30 -20.15 -5.63 0.86
CA GLN A 30 -21.62 -5.74 0.80
C GLN A 30 -22.11 -7.18 0.58
N HIS A 31 -21.28 -8.03 -0.02
CA HIS A 31 -21.54 -9.46 -0.21
C HIS A 31 -20.93 -10.34 0.91
N GLY A 32 -20.42 -9.74 1.98
CA GLY A 32 -19.81 -10.46 3.10
C GLY A 32 -18.44 -11.09 2.78
N ILE A 33 -17.78 -10.62 1.72
CA ILE A 33 -16.47 -11.10 1.27
C ILE A 33 -15.40 -10.08 1.62
N THR A 34 -14.44 -10.49 2.44
CA THR A 34 -13.30 -9.64 2.80
C THR A 34 -12.12 -9.90 1.88
N VAL A 35 -11.57 -8.84 1.30
CA VAL A 35 -10.43 -8.87 0.37
C VAL A 35 -9.49 -7.70 0.65
N ALA A 36 -8.18 -7.94 0.66
CA ALA A 36 -7.17 -6.91 0.80
C ALA A 36 -7.17 -5.96 -0.42
N PRO A 37 -6.94 -4.63 -0.26
CA PRO A 37 -7.10 -3.68 -1.37
C PRO A 37 -6.24 -3.97 -2.60
N HIS A 38 -5.00 -4.44 -2.44
CA HIS A 38 -4.13 -4.81 -3.56
C HIS A 38 -4.60 -6.06 -4.30
N VAL A 39 -5.26 -7.00 -3.60
CA VAL A 39 -5.92 -8.14 -4.23
C VAL A 39 -7.17 -7.69 -4.98
N ALA A 40 -7.97 -6.79 -4.40
CA ALA A 40 -9.14 -6.22 -5.07
C ALA A 40 -8.76 -5.50 -6.38
N ALA A 41 -7.65 -4.74 -6.38
CA ALA A 41 -7.10 -4.10 -7.58
C ALA A 41 -6.77 -5.14 -8.68
N ARG A 42 -6.09 -6.24 -8.31
CA ARG A 42 -5.74 -7.33 -9.24
C ARG A 42 -6.98 -8.03 -9.80
N LEU A 43 -8.00 -8.28 -8.97
CA LEU A 43 -9.28 -8.84 -9.43
C LEU A 43 -9.97 -7.90 -10.43
N GLY A 44 -10.02 -6.60 -10.14
CA GLY A 44 -10.58 -5.60 -11.04
C GLY A 44 -9.91 -5.59 -12.41
N LEU A 45 -8.57 -5.60 -12.43
CA LEU A 45 -7.79 -5.62 -13.67
C LEU A 45 -7.94 -6.94 -14.44
N GLY A 46 -7.86 -8.08 -13.75
CA GLY A 46 -7.91 -9.41 -14.35
C GLY A 46 -9.30 -9.83 -14.84
N LEU A 47 -10.36 -9.21 -14.31
CA LEU A 47 -11.76 -9.55 -14.62
C LEU A 47 -12.51 -8.39 -15.30
N ALA A 48 -11.78 -7.43 -15.86
CA ALA A 48 -12.32 -6.29 -16.60
C ALA A 48 -13.32 -5.42 -15.81
N GLY A 49 -13.27 -5.44 -14.48
CA GLY A 49 -14.23 -4.74 -13.60
C GLY A 49 -15.61 -5.38 -13.54
N ASP A 50 -15.80 -6.60 -14.06
CA ASP A 50 -17.08 -7.31 -14.06
C ASP A 50 -17.46 -7.77 -12.65
N ALA A 51 -18.53 -7.19 -12.11
CA ALA A 51 -18.95 -7.40 -10.73
C ALA A 51 -19.27 -8.86 -10.41
N GLY A 52 -19.96 -9.56 -11.32
CA GLY A 52 -20.35 -10.96 -11.14
C GLY A 52 -19.13 -11.87 -11.10
N ALA A 53 -18.23 -11.73 -12.07
CA ALA A 53 -16.97 -12.46 -12.11
C ALA A 53 -16.10 -12.16 -10.89
N ILE A 54 -16.01 -10.90 -10.46
CA ILE A 54 -15.25 -10.51 -9.26
C ILE A 54 -15.79 -11.20 -8.01
N ILE A 55 -17.11 -11.19 -7.79
CA ILE A 55 -17.74 -11.83 -6.63
C ILE A 55 -17.52 -13.35 -6.67
N GLU A 56 -17.74 -14.00 -7.81
CA GLU A 56 -17.59 -15.45 -7.94
C GLU A 56 -16.12 -15.89 -7.78
N VAL A 57 -15.17 -15.18 -8.40
CA VAL A 57 -13.74 -15.46 -8.24
C VAL A 57 -13.31 -15.23 -6.80
N ALA A 58 -13.68 -14.11 -6.17
CA ALA A 58 -13.35 -13.85 -4.78
C ALA A 58 -13.91 -14.92 -3.83
N THR A 59 -15.11 -15.44 -4.14
CA THR A 59 -15.73 -16.56 -3.40
C THR A 59 -14.95 -17.86 -3.58
N ALA A 60 -14.44 -18.13 -4.78
CA ALA A 60 -13.66 -19.33 -5.09
C ALA A 60 -12.24 -19.31 -4.50
N LEU A 61 -11.67 -18.12 -4.25
CA LEU A 61 -10.34 -17.98 -3.65
C LEU A 61 -10.31 -18.42 -2.17
N ARG A 62 -9.16 -18.91 -1.72
CA ARG A 62 -8.92 -19.16 -0.29
C ARG A 62 -8.88 -17.84 0.48
N ALA A 63 -9.18 -17.87 1.77
CA ALA A 63 -9.07 -16.68 2.63
C ALA A 63 -7.67 -16.06 2.57
N SER A 64 -6.62 -16.88 2.63
CA SER A 64 -5.24 -16.40 2.55
C SER A 64 -4.87 -15.77 1.21
N GLN A 65 -5.52 -16.18 0.11
CA GLN A 65 -5.38 -15.52 -1.20
C GLN A 65 -6.12 -14.19 -1.24
N ARG A 66 -7.35 -14.15 -0.71
CA ARG A 66 -8.12 -12.90 -0.60
C ARG A 66 -7.44 -11.83 0.25
N LEU A 67 -6.73 -12.25 1.30
CA LEU A 67 -6.00 -11.36 2.20
C LEU A 67 -4.58 -11.02 1.70
N GLY A 68 -4.15 -11.58 0.57
CA GLY A 68 -2.82 -11.31 0.00
C GLY A 68 -1.66 -11.99 0.75
N LEU A 69 -1.95 -12.96 1.62
CA LEU A 69 -0.95 -13.71 2.40
C LEU A 69 -0.30 -14.85 1.60
N THR A 70 -0.88 -15.17 0.44
CA THR A 70 -0.40 -16.19 -0.52
C THR A 70 -0.61 -15.69 -1.94
N SER A 71 0.19 -16.18 -2.88
CA SER A 71 0.06 -15.85 -4.30
C SER A 71 -1.34 -16.16 -4.85
N LEU A 72 -1.85 -15.25 -5.68
CA LEU A 72 -3.05 -15.50 -6.46
C LEU A 72 -2.76 -16.54 -7.55
N PRO A 73 -3.74 -17.38 -7.92
CA PRO A 73 -3.62 -18.18 -9.13
C PRO A 73 -3.41 -17.26 -10.34
N ASP A 74 -2.44 -17.58 -11.18
CA ASP A 74 -2.24 -16.92 -12.47
C ASP A 74 -2.26 -17.97 -13.59
N PRO A 75 -3.22 -17.88 -14.54
CA PRO A 75 -4.39 -16.99 -14.53
C PRO A 75 -5.36 -17.25 -13.36
N LEU A 76 -6.23 -16.27 -13.09
CA LEU A 76 -7.33 -16.40 -12.12
C LEU A 76 -8.24 -17.61 -12.43
N PRO A 77 -8.97 -18.16 -11.45
CA PRO A 77 -9.84 -19.32 -11.69
C PRO A 77 -11.01 -18.96 -12.60
N THR A 78 -11.40 -19.91 -13.46
CA THR A 78 -12.64 -19.78 -14.26
C THR A 78 -13.86 -19.99 -13.37
N VAL A 79 -14.91 -19.20 -13.63
CA VAL A 79 -16.17 -19.19 -12.88
C VAL A 79 -17.35 -19.04 -13.85
N PRO A 80 -18.58 -19.42 -13.46
CA PRO A 80 -19.75 -19.33 -14.33
C PRO A 80 -19.95 -17.98 -15.02
N ALA A 81 -19.71 -16.86 -14.33
CA ALA A 81 -19.81 -15.53 -14.92
C ALA A 81 -18.80 -15.31 -16.06
N VAL A 82 -17.59 -15.86 -15.95
CA VAL A 82 -16.58 -15.82 -17.02
C VAL A 82 -17.00 -16.70 -18.19
N ASP A 83 -17.57 -17.87 -17.92
CA ASP A 83 -18.05 -18.80 -18.96
C ASP A 83 -19.19 -18.18 -19.76
N VAL A 84 -20.14 -17.53 -19.08
CA VAL A 84 -21.26 -16.85 -19.73
C VAL A 84 -20.77 -15.67 -20.58
N ALA A 85 -19.78 -14.91 -20.08
CA ALA A 85 -19.28 -13.72 -20.77
C ALA A 85 -18.42 -14.06 -22.00
N ILE A 86 -17.60 -15.11 -21.92
CA ILE A 86 -16.54 -15.39 -22.92
C ILE A 86 -16.81 -16.64 -23.75
N GLY A 87 -17.44 -17.66 -23.16
CA GLY A 87 -17.64 -18.98 -23.76
C GLY A 87 -18.25 -18.96 -25.16
N PRO A 88 -19.39 -18.27 -25.40
CA PRO A 88 -20.06 -18.30 -26.70
C PRO A 88 -19.21 -17.86 -27.89
N ASP A 89 -18.25 -16.96 -27.66
CA ASP A 89 -17.35 -16.47 -28.71
C ASP A 89 -16.13 -17.38 -28.87
N CYS A 90 -15.54 -17.84 -27.77
CA CYS A 90 -14.36 -18.72 -27.83
C CYS A 90 -14.67 -20.17 -28.24
N GLU A 91 -15.88 -20.68 -28.00
CA GLU A 91 -16.30 -22.03 -28.40
C GLU A 91 -16.33 -22.23 -29.93
N ARG A 92 -16.54 -21.13 -30.68
CA ARG A 92 -16.61 -21.12 -32.15
C ARG A 92 -15.23 -21.20 -32.81
N LEU A 93 -14.16 -21.01 -32.06
CA LEU A 93 -12.79 -21.01 -32.57
C LEU A 93 -12.37 -22.41 -33.05
N VAL A 94 -11.62 -22.46 -34.15
CA VAL A 94 -11.03 -23.73 -34.62
C VAL A 94 -9.87 -24.17 -33.71
N SER A 95 -9.41 -25.41 -33.85
CA SER A 95 -8.44 -26.01 -32.92
C SER A 95 -7.12 -25.23 -32.81
N TRP A 96 -6.56 -24.79 -33.94
CA TRP A 96 -5.31 -24.03 -33.93
C TRP A 96 -5.47 -22.62 -33.36
N GLU A 97 -6.64 -21.99 -33.54
CA GLU A 97 -6.95 -20.69 -32.93
C GLU A 97 -7.04 -20.83 -31.41
N ARG A 98 -7.74 -21.85 -30.91
CA ARG A 98 -7.76 -22.15 -29.47
C ARG A 98 -6.37 -22.40 -28.93
N GLN A 99 -5.54 -23.18 -29.63
CA GLN A 99 -4.15 -23.41 -29.21
C GLN A 99 -3.33 -22.11 -29.20
N ALA A 100 -3.53 -21.21 -30.17
CA ALA A 100 -2.86 -19.91 -30.18
C ALA A 100 -3.27 -19.03 -28.98
N LEU A 101 -4.54 -19.07 -28.57
CA LEU A 101 -4.97 -18.39 -27.34
C LEU A 101 -4.38 -19.03 -26.09
N VAL A 102 -4.25 -20.36 -26.03
CA VAL A 102 -3.60 -21.04 -24.89
C VAL A 102 -2.12 -20.62 -24.81
N ILE A 103 -1.42 -20.60 -25.94
CA ILE A 103 -0.04 -20.10 -26.03
C ILE A 103 0.03 -18.64 -25.55
N ALA A 104 -0.83 -17.76 -26.05
CA ALA A 104 -0.89 -16.37 -25.64
C ALA A 104 -1.21 -16.21 -24.13
N ALA A 105 -2.04 -17.10 -23.56
CA ALA A 105 -2.45 -17.03 -22.16
C ALA A 105 -1.33 -17.37 -21.19
N VAL A 106 -0.43 -18.28 -21.57
CA VAL A 106 0.68 -18.76 -20.73
C VAL A 106 2.04 -18.14 -21.08
N CYS A 107 2.11 -17.30 -22.11
CA CYS A 107 3.31 -16.56 -22.49
C CYS A 107 3.67 -15.52 -21.42
N ILE A 108 4.96 -15.40 -21.08
CA ILE A 108 5.43 -14.46 -20.04
C ILE A 108 5.47 -13.02 -20.56
N ASP A 109 5.85 -12.85 -21.83
CA ASP A 109 5.88 -11.54 -22.49
C ASP A 109 4.78 -11.43 -23.55
N ASP A 110 4.49 -10.21 -23.94
CA ASP A 110 3.43 -9.87 -24.88
C ASP A 110 3.94 -9.78 -26.32
N ARG A 111 5.08 -10.38 -26.68
CA ARG A 111 5.67 -10.15 -28.00
C ARG A 111 4.99 -10.98 -29.10
N ILE A 112 4.64 -10.33 -30.21
CA ILE A 112 4.01 -11.02 -31.35
C ILE A 112 4.98 -11.97 -32.04
N ASP A 113 6.25 -11.62 -32.15
CA ASP A 113 7.22 -12.50 -32.82
C ASP A 113 7.36 -13.85 -32.10
N VAL A 114 7.30 -13.86 -30.76
CA VAL A 114 7.25 -15.08 -29.95
C VAL A 114 5.99 -15.88 -30.24
N LEU A 115 4.82 -15.22 -30.24
CA LEU A 115 3.54 -15.85 -30.55
C LEU A 115 3.53 -16.49 -31.95
N LEU A 116 4.07 -15.80 -32.97
CA LEU A 116 4.19 -16.33 -34.33
C LEU A 116 5.13 -17.55 -34.39
N ALA A 117 6.28 -17.47 -33.72
CA ALA A 117 7.24 -18.57 -33.67
C ALA A 117 6.67 -19.81 -32.97
N ALA A 118 5.97 -19.62 -31.83
CA ALA A 118 5.38 -20.70 -31.06
C ALA A 118 4.18 -21.34 -31.77
N THR A 119 3.37 -20.55 -32.48
CA THR A 119 2.21 -21.06 -33.23
C THR A 119 2.59 -21.65 -34.60
N GLY A 120 3.76 -21.29 -35.14
CA GLY A 120 4.18 -21.62 -36.50
C GLY A 120 3.35 -20.94 -37.58
N ARG A 121 2.67 -19.83 -37.25
CA ARG A 121 1.75 -19.10 -38.13
C ARG A 121 2.34 -17.78 -38.59
N SER A 122 1.81 -17.27 -39.69
CA SER A 122 2.12 -15.93 -40.21
C SER A 122 1.22 -14.86 -39.59
N MET A 123 1.69 -13.61 -39.60
CA MET A 123 0.89 -12.46 -39.16
C MET A 123 -0.43 -12.35 -39.94
N ALA A 124 -0.41 -12.63 -41.25
CA ALA A 124 -1.61 -12.60 -42.09
C ALA A 124 -2.66 -13.61 -41.60
N GLU A 125 -2.24 -14.84 -41.30
CA GLU A 125 -3.14 -15.87 -40.74
C GLU A 125 -3.73 -15.44 -39.40
N LEU A 126 -2.95 -14.80 -38.51
CA LEU A 126 -3.48 -14.31 -37.22
C LEU A 126 -4.53 -13.21 -37.42
N VAL A 127 -4.26 -12.22 -38.28
CA VAL A 127 -5.14 -11.07 -38.52
C VAL A 127 -6.42 -11.48 -39.25
N GLU A 128 -6.32 -12.39 -40.23
CA GLU A 128 -7.48 -12.85 -41.03
C GLU A 128 -8.37 -13.85 -40.27
N SER A 129 -7.86 -14.42 -39.17
CA SER A 129 -8.59 -15.39 -38.34
C SER A 129 -9.58 -14.76 -37.36
N ALA A 130 -10.39 -15.59 -36.72
CA ALA A 130 -11.31 -15.15 -35.66
C ALA A 130 -10.56 -14.68 -34.40
N LEU A 131 -9.25 -14.95 -34.27
CA LEU A 131 -8.41 -14.50 -33.15
C LEU A 131 -8.32 -12.98 -33.04
N SER A 132 -8.42 -12.25 -34.15
CA SER A 132 -8.32 -10.78 -34.18
C SER A 132 -9.36 -10.08 -33.30
N ARG A 133 -10.45 -10.76 -32.92
CA ARG A 133 -11.46 -10.26 -31.98
C ARG A 133 -11.06 -10.42 -30.51
N HIS A 134 -10.17 -11.36 -30.22
CA HIS A 134 -9.76 -11.74 -28.87
C HIS A 134 -8.36 -11.24 -28.52
N LEU A 135 -7.50 -11.06 -29.52
CA LEU A 135 -6.14 -10.55 -29.38
C LEU A 135 -5.97 -9.23 -30.16
N LEU A 136 -5.70 -8.16 -29.44
CA LEU A 136 -5.27 -6.88 -29.98
C LEU A 136 -3.79 -6.97 -30.33
N LEU A 137 -3.43 -6.70 -31.59
CA LEU A 137 -2.05 -6.75 -32.07
C LEU A 137 -1.56 -5.33 -32.39
N VAL A 138 -0.73 -4.76 -31.52
CA VAL A 138 -0.31 -3.35 -31.62
C VAL A 138 1.19 -3.21 -31.39
N ALA A 139 1.88 -2.55 -32.33
CA ALA A 139 3.29 -2.18 -32.22
C ALA A 139 4.27 -3.33 -31.89
N GLY A 140 4.01 -4.55 -32.39
CA GLY A 140 4.84 -5.72 -32.12
C GLY A 140 4.46 -6.51 -30.86
N HIS A 141 3.39 -6.11 -30.18
CA HIS A 141 2.91 -6.74 -28.96
C HIS A 141 1.43 -7.15 -29.06
N PHE A 142 1.02 -8.18 -28.31
CA PHE A 142 -0.36 -8.65 -28.24
C PHE A 142 -0.97 -8.41 -26.86
N ALA A 143 -2.27 -8.14 -26.80
CA ALA A 143 -3.02 -8.12 -25.55
C ALA A 143 -4.38 -8.76 -25.73
N PHE A 144 -4.92 -9.36 -24.68
CA PHE A 144 -6.30 -9.81 -24.69
C PHE A 144 -7.24 -8.62 -24.74
N ALA A 145 -8.15 -8.60 -25.73
CA ALA A 145 -9.17 -7.55 -25.84
C ALA A 145 -10.05 -7.51 -24.59
N ASP A 146 -10.45 -8.69 -24.10
CA ASP A 146 -11.04 -8.90 -22.78
C ASP A 146 -10.11 -9.77 -21.92
N PRO A 147 -9.56 -9.28 -20.79
CA PRO A 147 -8.73 -10.03 -19.86
C PRO A 147 -9.31 -11.38 -19.41
N ARG A 148 -10.65 -11.49 -19.32
CA ARG A 148 -11.34 -12.72 -18.93
C ARG A 148 -11.14 -13.83 -19.97
N THR A 149 -10.79 -13.49 -21.21
CA THR A 149 -10.40 -14.47 -22.23
C THR A 149 -9.19 -15.28 -21.79
N ARG A 150 -8.18 -14.66 -21.17
CA ARG A 150 -7.00 -15.36 -20.64
C ARG A 150 -7.39 -16.38 -19.56
N VAL A 151 -8.30 -15.97 -18.66
CA VAL A 151 -8.85 -16.81 -17.60
C VAL A 151 -9.61 -18.01 -18.18
N TRP A 152 -10.55 -17.74 -19.08
CA TRP A 152 -11.40 -18.75 -19.69
C TRP A 152 -10.59 -19.79 -20.47
N VAL A 153 -9.69 -19.32 -21.34
CA VAL A 153 -8.87 -20.19 -22.20
C VAL A 153 -7.95 -21.09 -21.37
N HIS A 154 -7.28 -20.55 -20.36
CA HIS A 154 -6.43 -21.34 -19.50
C HIS A 154 -7.22 -22.36 -18.67
N GLY A 155 -8.40 -21.96 -18.16
CA GLY A 155 -9.29 -22.82 -17.38
C GLY A 155 -9.88 -23.98 -18.17
N HIS A 156 -10.16 -23.78 -19.47
CA HIS A 156 -10.71 -24.81 -20.37
C HIS A 156 -9.66 -25.64 -21.10
N ALA A 157 -8.39 -25.24 -21.06
CA ALA A 157 -7.29 -26.01 -21.62
C ALA A 157 -7.06 -27.30 -20.82
N SER A 158 -6.86 -28.42 -21.51
CA SER A 158 -6.43 -29.65 -20.83
C SER A 158 -4.98 -29.52 -20.35
N LEU A 159 -4.54 -30.43 -19.46
CA LEU A 159 -3.12 -30.51 -19.08
C LEU A 159 -2.23 -30.71 -20.33
N ALA A 160 -2.67 -31.54 -21.28
CA ALA A 160 -1.95 -31.78 -22.52
C ALA A 160 -1.83 -30.52 -23.38
N ASP A 161 -2.89 -29.71 -23.50
CA ASP A 161 -2.87 -28.47 -24.28
C ASP A 161 -1.91 -27.44 -23.65
N ARG A 162 -1.91 -27.31 -22.31
CA ARG A 162 -0.99 -26.42 -21.59
C ARG A 162 0.46 -26.88 -21.69
N THR A 163 0.73 -28.19 -21.53
CA THR A 163 2.07 -28.76 -21.71
C THR A 163 2.56 -28.55 -23.15
N ALA A 164 1.70 -28.73 -24.15
CA ALA A 164 2.04 -28.47 -25.55
C ALA A 164 2.33 -26.97 -25.80
N ALA A 165 1.55 -26.07 -25.21
CA ALA A 165 1.79 -24.63 -25.32
C ALA A 165 3.13 -24.21 -24.70
N HIS A 166 3.46 -24.73 -23.51
CA HIS A 166 4.77 -24.49 -22.90
C HIS A 166 5.92 -25.09 -23.72
N GLY A 167 5.75 -26.28 -24.28
CA GLY A 167 6.75 -26.86 -25.21
C GLY A 167 6.99 -25.97 -26.44
N ALA A 168 5.91 -25.47 -27.05
CA ALA A 168 6.00 -24.57 -28.21
C ALA A 168 6.69 -23.24 -27.87
N LEU A 169 6.40 -22.66 -26.70
CA LEU A 169 7.07 -21.45 -26.21
C LEU A 169 8.55 -21.70 -25.92
N ALA A 170 8.90 -22.82 -25.28
CA ALA A 170 10.29 -23.18 -25.03
C ALA A 170 11.09 -23.29 -26.34
N ASP A 171 10.49 -23.88 -27.38
CA ASP A 171 11.10 -23.94 -28.72
C ASP A 171 11.24 -22.57 -29.38
N ALA A 172 10.23 -21.70 -29.26
CA ALA A 172 10.28 -20.33 -29.76
C ALA A 172 11.41 -19.53 -29.10
N TYR A 173 11.48 -19.52 -27.77
CA TYR A 173 12.51 -18.80 -27.03
C TYR A 173 13.93 -19.34 -27.27
N ARG A 174 14.06 -20.66 -27.49
CA ARG A 174 15.33 -21.27 -27.89
C ARG A 174 15.80 -20.75 -29.25
N ILE A 175 14.91 -20.67 -30.25
CA ILE A 175 15.21 -20.10 -31.57
C ILE A 175 15.64 -18.63 -31.44
N MET A 176 14.98 -17.89 -30.56
CA MET A 176 15.27 -16.48 -30.29
C MET A 176 16.47 -16.22 -29.39
N ARG A 177 17.06 -17.28 -28.81
CA ARG A 177 18.20 -17.22 -27.88
C ARG A 177 17.90 -16.43 -26.61
N ILE A 178 16.73 -16.67 -26.02
CA ILE A 178 16.32 -16.12 -24.72
C ILE A 178 16.29 -17.29 -23.71
N PRO A 179 17.44 -17.67 -23.13
CA PRO A 179 17.57 -18.91 -22.38
C PRO A 179 16.75 -18.95 -21.08
N GLU A 180 16.48 -17.78 -20.49
CA GLU A 180 15.70 -17.69 -19.24
C GLU A 180 14.24 -18.11 -19.47
N HIS A 181 13.59 -17.53 -20.48
CA HIS A 181 12.21 -17.86 -20.84
C HIS A 181 12.11 -19.29 -21.41
N GLU A 182 13.12 -19.73 -22.17
CA GLU A 182 13.22 -21.14 -22.60
C GLU A 182 13.22 -22.09 -21.40
N THR A 183 14.06 -21.82 -20.39
CA THR A 183 14.20 -22.65 -19.18
C THR A 183 12.88 -22.72 -18.41
N TRP A 184 12.24 -21.57 -18.20
CA TRP A 184 10.94 -21.49 -17.54
C TRP A 184 9.86 -22.32 -18.25
N HIS A 185 9.69 -22.13 -19.56
CA HIS A 185 8.66 -22.88 -20.28
C HIS A 185 9.01 -24.37 -20.42
N ARG A 186 10.30 -24.71 -20.51
CA ARG A 186 10.73 -26.11 -20.48
C ARG A 186 10.40 -26.78 -19.14
N SER A 187 10.53 -26.09 -18.01
CA SER A 187 10.18 -26.65 -16.71
C SER A 187 8.70 -26.98 -16.62
N LEU A 188 7.84 -26.02 -17.00
CA LEU A 188 6.39 -26.23 -17.01
C LEU A 188 5.90 -27.27 -18.03
N ALA A 189 6.69 -27.54 -19.08
CA ALA A 189 6.43 -28.63 -20.02
C ALA A 189 6.92 -30.01 -19.50
N THR A 190 7.68 -30.05 -18.40
CA THR A 190 8.26 -31.26 -17.84
C THR A 190 7.42 -31.76 -16.65
N LEU A 191 6.71 -32.87 -16.83
CA LEU A 191 5.75 -33.39 -15.82
C LEU A 191 6.41 -34.13 -14.64
N GLU A 192 7.68 -34.51 -14.77
CA GLU A 192 8.44 -35.21 -13.73
C GLU A 192 9.58 -34.33 -13.18
N GLY A 193 10.03 -34.61 -11.96
CA GLY A 193 11.13 -33.85 -11.35
C GLY A 193 12.43 -34.02 -12.15
N SER A 194 13.07 -32.90 -12.52
CA SER A 194 14.32 -32.88 -13.29
C SER A 194 15.37 -32.00 -12.61
N SER A 195 16.39 -32.63 -12.03
CA SER A 195 17.46 -31.95 -11.29
C SER A 195 18.23 -30.93 -12.14
N ASP A 196 18.27 -31.15 -13.45
CA ASP A 196 19.03 -30.32 -14.40
C ASP A 196 18.39 -28.94 -14.60
N LEU A 197 17.08 -28.82 -14.33
CA LEU A 197 16.35 -27.54 -14.41
C LEU A 197 16.50 -26.70 -13.15
N VAL A 198 16.79 -27.32 -11.99
CA VAL A 198 16.77 -26.65 -10.70
C VAL A 198 17.78 -25.51 -10.64
N GLY A 199 19.05 -25.77 -10.98
CA GLY A 199 20.11 -24.75 -10.95
C GLY A 199 19.75 -23.51 -11.78
N PRO A 200 19.47 -23.66 -13.09
CA PRO A 200 19.05 -22.56 -13.95
C PRO A 200 17.81 -21.79 -13.46
N LEU A 201 16.80 -22.48 -12.93
CA LEU A 201 15.61 -21.81 -12.37
C LEU A 201 15.95 -21.00 -11.11
N LEU A 202 16.81 -21.53 -10.24
CA LEU A 202 17.24 -20.78 -9.05
C LEU A 202 18.05 -19.53 -9.42
N ASP A 203 18.88 -19.60 -10.46
CA ASP A 203 19.62 -18.43 -10.95
C ASP A 203 18.67 -17.35 -11.51
N ILE A 204 17.61 -17.76 -12.21
CA ILE A 204 16.55 -16.84 -12.68
C ILE A 204 15.84 -16.21 -11.48
N ALA A 205 15.44 -17.02 -10.49
CA ALA A 205 14.75 -16.53 -9.30
C ALA A 205 15.60 -15.55 -8.48
N GLU A 206 16.89 -15.84 -8.27
CA GLU A 206 17.80 -14.95 -7.54
C GLU A 206 18.02 -13.63 -8.29
N ARG A 207 18.10 -13.64 -9.63
CA ARG A 207 18.18 -12.41 -10.44
C ARG A 207 16.89 -11.59 -10.38
N ALA A 208 15.74 -12.25 -10.49
CA ALA A 208 14.43 -11.59 -10.39
C ALA A 208 14.23 -10.96 -9.02
N ASP A 209 14.58 -11.66 -7.93
CA ASP A 209 14.50 -11.14 -6.57
C ASP A 209 15.44 -9.94 -6.41
N ALA A 210 16.69 -10.06 -6.92
CA ALA A 210 17.64 -8.97 -6.97
C ALA A 210 17.10 -7.73 -7.69
N ALA A 211 16.32 -7.91 -8.77
CA ALA A 211 15.68 -6.84 -9.54
C ALA A 211 14.46 -6.21 -8.86
N GLY A 212 13.96 -6.80 -7.76
CA GLY A 212 12.74 -6.38 -7.07
C GLY A 212 11.46 -7.04 -7.59
N GLU A 213 11.58 -8.03 -8.48
CA GLU A 213 10.47 -8.78 -9.06
C GLU A 213 10.09 -9.98 -8.16
N ALA A 214 9.81 -9.70 -6.89
CA ALA A 214 9.67 -10.73 -5.85
C ALA A 214 8.57 -11.78 -6.16
N GLU A 215 7.45 -11.38 -6.75
CA GLU A 215 6.39 -12.32 -7.15
C GLU A 215 6.85 -13.29 -8.25
N TRP A 216 7.59 -12.78 -9.23
CA TRP A 216 8.15 -13.58 -10.31
C TRP A 216 9.24 -14.51 -9.77
N ALA A 217 10.15 -13.98 -8.95
CA ALA A 217 11.18 -14.77 -8.26
C ALA A 217 10.56 -15.91 -7.45
N HIS A 218 9.48 -15.64 -6.73
CA HIS A 218 8.76 -16.64 -5.95
C HIS A 218 8.16 -17.73 -6.86
N THR A 219 7.53 -17.31 -7.96
CA THR A 219 6.92 -18.20 -8.94
C THR A 219 7.96 -19.16 -9.54
N VAL A 220 9.11 -18.65 -9.95
CA VAL A 220 10.21 -19.45 -10.50
C VAL A 220 10.86 -20.35 -9.45
N ALA A 221 11.08 -19.85 -8.22
CA ALA A 221 11.69 -20.66 -7.15
C ALA A 221 10.77 -21.79 -6.68
N ARG A 222 9.45 -21.56 -6.65
CA ARG A 222 8.46 -22.61 -6.36
C ARG A 222 8.49 -23.71 -7.41
N GLU A 223 8.65 -23.34 -8.68
CA GLU A 223 8.81 -24.30 -9.76
C GLU A 223 10.15 -25.04 -9.67
N ALA A 224 11.25 -24.36 -9.34
CA ALA A 224 12.52 -25.04 -9.05
C ALA A 224 12.38 -26.07 -7.92
N ALA A 225 11.61 -25.75 -6.87
CA ALA A 225 11.33 -26.66 -5.76
C ALA A 225 10.48 -27.87 -6.17
N SER A 226 9.65 -27.76 -7.22
CA SER A 226 8.83 -28.87 -7.74
C SER A 226 9.69 -29.94 -8.43
N HIS A 227 10.82 -29.52 -9.03
CA HIS A 227 11.79 -30.42 -9.68
C HIS A 227 12.90 -30.92 -8.76
N ALA A 228 13.08 -30.31 -7.58
CA ALA A 228 14.24 -30.54 -6.73
C ALA A 228 14.10 -31.75 -5.79
N GLY A 229 15.20 -32.49 -5.63
CA GLY A 229 15.38 -33.55 -4.62
C GLY A 229 16.55 -33.25 -3.67
N GLY A 230 16.56 -33.88 -2.50
CA GLY A 230 17.68 -33.79 -1.55
C GLY A 230 18.07 -32.37 -1.14
N GLU A 231 19.37 -32.05 -1.20
CA GLU A 231 19.94 -30.75 -0.83
C GLU A 231 19.44 -29.60 -1.73
N GLN A 232 19.29 -29.85 -3.04
CA GLN A 232 18.75 -28.85 -3.97
C GLN A 232 17.34 -28.40 -3.56
N ALA A 233 16.55 -29.31 -2.99
CA ALA A 233 15.21 -28.98 -2.52
C ALA A 233 15.25 -28.07 -1.28
N VAL A 234 16.25 -28.20 -0.40
CA VAL A 234 16.43 -27.27 0.72
C VAL A 234 16.77 -25.88 0.20
N ARG A 235 17.74 -25.78 -0.73
CA ARG A 235 18.12 -24.50 -1.35
C ARG A 235 16.94 -23.82 -2.06
N ALA A 236 16.19 -24.57 -2.86
CA ALA A 236 15.04 -24.05 -3.59
C ALA A 236 13.95 -23.51 -2.65
N ARG A 237 13.66 -24.23 -1.56
CA ARG A 237 12.71 -23.77 -0.53
C ARG A 237 13.17 -22.50 0.18
N SER A 238 14.46 -22.38 0.50
CA SER A 238 15.00 -21.16 1.12
C SER A 238 14.83 -19.94 0.20
N ILE A 239 15.09 -20.09 -1.10
CA ILE A 239 14.91 -18.99 -2.08
C ILE A 239 13.41 -18.69 -2.29
N ALA A 240 12.57 -19.72 -2.40
CA ALA A 240 11.12 -19.55 -2.53
C ALA A 240 10.51 -18.83 -1.31
N GLY A 241 10.95 -19.18 -0.09
CA GLY A 241 10.53 -18.52 1.14
C GLY A 241 10.95 -17.05 1.21
N ARG A 242 12.19 -16.74 0.81
CA ARG A 242 12.70 -15.35 0.77
C ARG A 242 11.91 -14.49 -0.23
N ALA A 243 11.74 -14.97 -1.44
CA ALA A 243 10.98 -14.28 -2.48
C ALA A 243 9.49 -14.12 -2.09
N ALA A 244 8.90 -15.14 -1.45
CA ALA A 244 7.54 -15.04 -0.88
C ALA A 244 7.45 -13.91 0.15
N LEU A 245 8.42 -13.84 1.08
CA LEU A 245 8.45 -12.81 2.12
C LEU A 245 8.57 -11.41 1.50
N HIS A 246 9.48 -11.22 0.54
CA HIS A 246 9.65 -9.96 -0.17
C HIS A 246 8.37 -9.54 -0.92
N ALA A 247 7.64 -10.50 -1.50
CA ALA A 247 6.36 -10.27 -2.15
C ALA A 247 5.19 -9.97 -1.18
N GLY A 248 5.36 -10.23 0.12
CA GLY A 248 4.31 -10.11 1.13
C GLY A 248 3.47 -11.39 1.32
N PHE A 249 3.83 -12.49 0.68
CA PHE A 249 3.15 -13.80 0.81
C PHE A 249 3.61 -14.54 2.08
N VAL A 250 3.34 -13.94 3.24
CA VAL A 250 3.89 -14.38 4.53
C VAL A 250 3.47 -15.79 4.93
N GLU A 251 2.29 -16.28 4.53
CA GLU A 251 1.88 -17.67 4.78
C GLU A 251 2.68 -18.65 3.92
N GLU A 252 2.99 -18.30 2.66
CA GLU A 252 3.87 -19.14 1.84
C GLU A 252 5.31 -19.09 2.36
N ALA A 253 5.79 -17.92 2.77
CA ALA A 253 7.11 -17.76 3.35
C ALA A 253 7.30 -18.64 4.61
N GLU A 254 6.36 -18.58 5.56
CA GLU A 254 6.38 -19.43 6.75
C GLU A 254 6.42 -20.91 6.38
N ARG A 255 5.56 -21.34 5.45
CA ARG A 255 5.51 -22.75 5.01
C ARG A 255 6.85 -23.22 4.43
N TRP A 256 7.46 -22.42 3.56
CA TRP A 256 8.74 -22.75 2.93
C TRP A 256 9.88 -22.79 3.95
N PHE A 257 9.98 -21.78 4.81
CA PHE A 257 11.02 -21.74 5.84
C PHE A 257 10.82 -22.82 6.90
N GLY A 258 9.58 -23.11 7.30
CA GLY A 258 9.25 -24.21 8.23
C GLY A 258 9.69 -25.56 7.68
N ASP A 259 9.57 -25.80 6.37
CA ASP A 259 10.13 -27.00 5.74
C ASP A 259 11.66 -27.04 5.77
N VAL A 260 12.34 -25.91 5.57
CA VAL A 260 13.80 -25.79 5.72
C VAL A 260 14.22 -26.05 7.18
N LEU A 261 13.50 -25.51 8.16
CA LEU A 261 13.77 -25.73 9.58
C LEU A 261 13.64 -27.21 9.98
N ARG A 262 12.66 -27.93 9.40
CA ARG A 262 12.46 -29.37 9.65
C ARG A 262 13.47 -30.26 8.93
N ARG A 263 13.83 -29.95 7.68
CA ARG A 263 14.53 -30.88 6.78
C ARG A 263 15.96 -30.47 6.43
N GLY A 264 16.33 -29.20 6.60
CA GLY A 264 17.66 -28.69 6.32
C GLY A 264 18.69 -29.15 7.36
N ASP A 265 19.97 -28.95 7.05
CA ASP A 265 21.06 -29.06 8.01
C ASP A 265 21.16 -27.80 8.89
N GLU A 266 21.95 -27.84 9.97
CA GLU A 266 21.99 -26.73 10.93
C GLU A 266 22.42 -25.37 10.32
N PRO A 267 23.40 -25.31 9.40
CA PRO A 267 23.70 -24.07 8.68
C PRO A 267 22.50 -23.51 7.91
N CYS A 268 21.76 -24.33 7.15
CA CYS A 268 20.58 -23.88 6.44
C CYS A 268 19.47 -23.42 7.38
N ARG A 269 19.24 -24.16 8.48
CA ARG A 269 18.23 -23.80 9.49
C ARG A 269 18.52 -22.45 10.12
N THR A 270 19.77 -22.21 10.48
CA THR A 270 20.20 -20.93 11.08
C THR A 270 20.11 -19.79 10.08
N ALA A 271 20.45 -20.05 8.81
CA ALA A 271 20.47 -19.04 7.75
C ALA A 271 19.08 -18.46 7.40
N VAL A 272 17.99 -19.22 7.59
CA VAL A 272 16.62 -18.77 7.30
C VAL A 272 15.86 -18.27 8.53
N LEU A 273 16.47 -18.36 9.72
CA LEU A 273 15.76 -18.13 10.97
C LEU A 273 15.24 -16.69 11.09
N GLY A 274 16.02 -15.70 10.66
CA GLY A 274 15.60 -14.29 10.69
C GLY A 274 14.35 -14.04 9.84
N GLU A 275 14.37 -14.50 8.59
CA GLU A 275 13.25 -14.35 7.66
C GLU A 275 12.02 -15.17 8.10
N TYR A 276 12.22 -16.37 8.67
CA TYR A 276 11.15 -17.14 9.30
C TYR A 276 10.46 -16.38 10.42
N LEU A 277 11.24 -15.74 11.31
CA LEU A 277 10.68 -14.95 12.42
C LEU A 277 9.84 -13.77 11.93
N ILE A 278 10.22 -13.12 10.83
CA ILE A 278 9.40 -12.06 10.21
C ILE A 278 8.05 -12.65 9.76
N ALA A 279 8.08 -13.75 9.00
CA ALA A 279 6.88 -14.40 8.48
C ALA A 279 5.93 -14.85 9.61
N VAL A 280 6.45 -15.53 10.64
CA VAL A 280 5.67 -15.98 11.79
C VAL A 280 5.12 -14.79 12.56
N ALA A 281 5.92 -13.76 12.84
CA ALA A 281 5.46 -12.61 13.59
C ALA A 281 4.34 -11.83 12.88
N MET A 282 4.35 -11.80 11.54
CA MET A 282 3.27 -11.21 10.74
C MET A 282 1.98 -12.05 10.78
N LEU A 283 2.08 -13.37 10.88
CA LEU A 283 0.93 -14.28 10.92
C LEU A 283 0.33 -14.45 12.32
N SER A 284 1.16 -14.53 13.35
CA SER A 284 0.73 -14.81 14.73
C SER A 284 0.50 -13.54 15.55
N GLY A 285 1.14 -12.44 15.16
CA GLY A 285 1.18 -11.20 15.94
C GLY A 285 2.21 -11.20 17.08
N ASP A 286 2.96 -12.29 17.27
CA ASP A 286 4.01 -12.42 18.30
C ASP A 286 5.30 -13.00 17.73
N VAL A 287 6.43 -12.70 18.36
CA VAL A 287 7.73 -13.20 17.96
C VAL A 287 8.05 -14.44 18.80
N PRO A 288 8.23 -15.63 18.21
CA PRO A 288 8.49 -16.84 18.97
C PRO A 288 9.93 -16.83 19.53
N ASP A 289 10.07 -17.15 20.83
CA ASP A 289 11.36 -17.20 21.52
C ASP A 289 12.05 -18.58 21.42
N LEU A 290 11.26 -19.65 21.30
CA LEU A 290 11.74 -21.04 21.42
C LEU A 290 12.84 -21.37 20.42
N GLU A 291 12.62 -21.12 19.13
CA GLU A 291 13.57 -21.45 18.07
C GLU A 291 14.90 -20.69 18.19
N LEU A 292 14.89 -19.49 18.79
CA LEU A 292 16.08 -18.70 19.06
C LEU A 292 16.84 -19.24 20.27
N ASP A 293 16.13 -19.52 21.35
CA ASP A 293 16.71 -19.99 22.62
C ASP A 293 17.38 -21.36 22.44
N GLU A 294 16.73 -22.30 21.75
CA GLU A 294 17.30 -23.62 21.43
C GLU A 294 18.64 -23.52 20.68
N ARG A 295 18.79 -22.54 19.78
CA ARG A 295 20.02 -22.34 19.00
C ARG A 295 21.10 -21.61 19.78
N LEU A 296 20.70 -20.72 20.69
CA LEU A 296 21.63 -20.05 21.60
C LEU A 296 22.32 -21.06 22.53
N GLU A 297 21.61 -22.08 23.00
CA GLU A 297 22.20 -23.16 23.81
C GLU A 297 23.32 -23.90 23.08
N HIS A 298 23.28 -23.95 21.75
CA HIS A 298 24.24 -24.67 20.91
C HIS A 298 25.26 -23.74 20.20
N VAL A 299 25.30 -22.45 20.55
CA VAL A 299 26.08 -21.42 19.83
C VAL A 299 27.59 -21.71 19.73
N GLU A 300 28.14 -22.42 20.72
CA GLU A 300 29.56 -22.78 20.76
C GLU A 300 29.94 -23.80 19.68
N SER A 301 28.97 -24.59 19.21
CA SER A 301 29.15 -25.57 18.14
C SER A 301 28.98 -24.98 16.74
N CYS A 302 28.49 -23.73 16.63
CA CYS A 302 28.23 -23.09 15.34
C CYS A 302 29.52 -22.68 14.60
N THR A 303 29.45 -22.67 13.27
CA THR A 303 30.46 -22.01 12.44
C THR A 303 30.42 -20.49 12.63
N GLU A 304 31.44 -19.78 12.18
CA GLU A 304 31.44 -18.30 12.18
C GLU A 304 30.25 -17.73 11.40
N GLY A 305 29.95 -18.28 10.22
CA GLY A 305 28.77 -17.93 9.43
C GLY A 305 27.46 -18.21 10.17
N GLY A 306 27.37 -19.33 10.88
CA GLY A 306 26.22 -19.67 11.72
C GLY A 306 26.03 -18.67 12.88
N ARG A 307 27.11 -18.27 13.57
CA ARG A 307 27.05 -17.25 14.61
C ARG A 307 26.60 -15.90 14.07
N HIS A 308 27.07 -15.50 12.88
CA HIS A 308 26.62 -14.26 12.23
C HIS A 308 25.13 -14.32 11.86
N ALA A 309 24.67 -15.44 11.28
CA ALA A 309 23.24 -15.64 10.96
C ALA A 309 22.35 -15.61 12.22
N LEU A 310 22.78 -16.25 13.31
CA LEU A 310 22.07 -16.21 14.59
C LEU A 310 22.04 -14.80 15.19
N ALA A 311 23.15 -14.06 15.13
CA ALA A 311 23.18 -12.66 15.56
C ALA A 311 22.17 -11.82 14.77
N ARG A 312 22.09 -11.98 13.45
CA ARG A 312 21.10 -11.31 12.60
C ARG A 312 19.66 -11.68 12.95
N ALA A 313 19.39 -12.96 13.23
CA ALA A 313 18.07 -13.40 13.67
C ALA A 313 17.65 -12.76 15.00
N LEU A 314 18.57 -12.63 15.96
CA LEU A 314 18.33 -11.92 17.22
C LEU A 314 18.05 -10.42 17.01
N LEU A 315 18.78 -9.76 16.11
CA LEU A 315 18.53 -8.37 15.75
C LEU A 315 17.13 -8.20 15.15
N ILE A 316 16.77 -9.04 14.17
CA ILE A 316 15.43 -9.03 13.56
C ILE A 316 14.34 -9.25 14.62
N ALA A 317 14.52 -10.24 15.51
CA ALA A 317 13.60 -10.50 16.61
C ALA A 317 13.44 -9.28 17.53
N ALA A 318 14.53 -8.60 17.87
CA ALA A 318 14.48 -7.40 18.70
C ALA A 318 13.63 -6.29 18.06
N GLY A 319 13.82 -6.04 16.75
CA GLY A 319 13.03 -5.06 16.01
C GLY A 319 11.54 -5.40 15.99
N LEU A 320 11.21 -6.65 15.65
CA LEU A 320 9.82 -7.13 15.61
C LEU A 320 9.13 -7.05 16.99
N LEU A 321 9.87 -7.33 18.07
CA LEU A 321 9.40 -7.20 19.45
C LEU A 321 9.17 -5.74 19.83
N ALA A 322 10.08 -4.84 19.44
CA ALA A 322 9.95 -3.41 19.71
C ALA A 322 8.75 -2.79 19.01
N GLU A 323 8.52 -3.12 17.73
CA GLU A 323 7.33 -2.71 16.96
C GLU A 323 6.02 -3.09 17.66
N ARG A 324 6.01 -4.25 18.32
CA ARG A 324 4.86 -4.79 19.07
C ARG A 324 4.82 -4.33 20.53
N GLY A 325 5.67 -3.37 20.92
CA GLY A 325 5.73 -2.79 22.26
C GLY A 325 6.37 -3.70 23.33
N ALA A 326 6.91 -4.86 22.98
CA ALA A 326 7.58 -5.79 23.90
C ALA A 326 9.02 -5.36 24.22
N MET A 327 9.21 -4.11 24.66
CA MET A 327 10.54 -3.47 24.77
C MET A 327 11.51 -4.22 25.68
N HIS A 328 11.04 -4.79 26.80
CA HIS A 328 11.89 -5.60 27.67
C HIS A 328 12.50 -6.81 26.95
N ARG A 329 11.68 -7.55 26.17
CA ARG A 329 12.15 -8.69 25.36
C ARG A 329 13.07 -8.19 24.24
N ALA A 330 12.76 -7.05 23.61
CA ALA A 330 13.60 -6.46 22.57
C ALA A 330 15.01 -6.09 23.07
N VAL A 331 15.10 -5.42 24.23
CA VAL A 331 16.38 -5.07 24.88
C VAL A 331 17.20 -6.33 25.21
N GLN A 332 16.55 -7.38 25.71
CA GLN A 332 17.20 -8.66 25.97
C GLN A 332 17.79 -9.28 24.69
N ARG A 333 17.04 -9.30 23.58
CA ARG A 333 17.52 -9.82 22.29
C ARG A 333 18.68 -8.98 21.72
N LEU A 334 18.63 -7.64 21.85
CA LEU A 334 19.76 -6.77 21.49
C LEU A 334 21.01 -7.04 22.31
N ALA A 335 20.87 -7.30 23.62
CA ALA A 335 22.00 -7.62 24.49
C ALA A 335 22.65 -8.96 24.11
N GLN A 336 21.84 -9.99 23.86
CA GLN A 336 22.31 -11.30 23.38
C GLN A 336 23.03 -11.18 22.04
N ALA A 337 22.47 -10.42 21.08
CA ALA A 337 23.12 -10.18 19.80
C ALA A 337 24.47 -9.47 19.96
N ARG A 338 24.55 -8.46 20.83
CA ARG A 338 25.80 -7.75 21.12
C ARG A 338 26.87 -8.68 21.67
N GLU A 339 26.52 -9.49 22.67
CA GLU A 339 27.44 -10.46 23.27
C GLU A 339 27.98 -11.44 22.22
N LEU A 340 27.11 -11.94 21.34
CA LEU A 340 27.50 -12.85 20.28
C LEU A 340 28.44 -12.22 19.24
N LEU A 341 28.16 -10.98 18.84
CA LEU A 341 29.02 -10.21 17.93
C LEU A 341 30.39 -9.94 18.56
N ASP A 342 30.42 -9.59 19.85
CA ASP A 342 31.66 -9.31 20.59
C ASP A 342 32.53 -10.55 20.75
N ARG A 343 31.94 -11.68 21.14
CA ARG A 343 32.64 -12.97 21.22
C ARG A 343 33.20 -13.42 19.87
N SER A 344 32.55 -13.02 18.78
CA SER A 344 32.92 -13.42 17.41
C SER A 344 33.81 -12.41 16.69
N GLY A 345 34.06 -11.23 17.26
CA GLY A 345 34.83 -10.15 16.61
C GLY A 345 34.15 -9.54 15.38
N LEU A 346 32.82 -9.64 15.27
CA LEU A 346 32.04 -9.16 14.13
C LEU A 346 31.69 -7.66 14.27
N PRO A 347 31.50 -6.92 13.15
CA PRO A 347 31.15 -5.51 13.20
C PRO A 347 29.77 -5.27 13.83
N ARG A 348 29.61 -4.13 14.50
CA ARG A 348 28.38 -3.75 15.21
C ARG A 348 27.43 -2.85 14.42
N ASP A 349 27.64 -2.68 13.12
CA ASP A 349 26.85 -1.73 12.32
C ASP A 349 25.38 -2.13 12.24
N GLU A 350 25.06 -3.40 11.94
CA GLU A 350 23.69 -3.92 11.93
C GLU A 350 23.04 -3.82 13.33
N TRP A 351 23.82 -4.06 14.39
CA TRP A 351 23.35 -3.90 15.77
C TRP A 351 22.98 -2.45 16.10
N ARG A 352 23.79 -1.48 15.67
CA ARG A 352 23.49 -0.04 15.86
C ARG A 352 22.22 0.36 15.13
N ALA A 353 22.07 -0.07 13.87
CA ALA A 353 20.86 0.19 13.09
C ALA A 353 19.61 -0.35 13.78
N MET A 354 19.68 -1.58 14.30
CA MET A 354 18.53 -2.19 14.99
C MET A 354 18.28 -1.60 16.38
N ARG A 355 19.32 -1.20 17.11
CA ARG A 355 19.18 -0.44 18.35
C ARG A 355 18.42 0.86 18.10
N ASP A 356 18.81 1.61 17.07
CA ASP A 356 18.17 2.87 16.71
C ASP A 356 16.70 2.64 16.28
N TRP A 357 16.43 1.54 15.55
CA TRP A 357 15.06 1.10 15.26
C TRP A 357 14.25 0.80 16.53
N CYS A 358 14.79 0.02 17.45
CA CYS A 358 14.10 -0.31 18.71
C CYS A 358 13.82 0.95 19.55
N ALA A 359 14.74 1.92 19.56
CA ALA A 359 14.59 3.17 20.31
C ALA A 359 13.38 4.01 19.84
N LEU A 360 12.98 3.91 18.57
CA LEU A 360 11.78 4.60 18.05
C LEU A 360 10.50 4.23 18.82
N PHE A 361 10.42 2.98 19.27
CA PHE A 361 9.25 2.42 19.95
C PHE A 361 9.38 2.47 21.49
N GLY A 362 10.53 2.91 22.00
CA GLY A 362 10.80 3.00 23.44
C GLY A 362 10.24 4.27 24.09
N SER A 363 10.13 4.24 25.42
CA SER A 363 9.90 5.44 26.22
C SER A 363 11.23 6.14 26.54
N ALA A 364 11.19 7.43 26.92
CA ALA A 364 12.39 8.21 27.25
C ALA A 364 13.28 7.59 28.35
N GLY A 365 12.74 6.70 29.21
CA GLY A 365 13.51 5.95 30.19
C GLY A 365 14.24 4.73 29.62
N CYS A 366 13.63 4.03 28.65
CA CYS A 366 14.24 2.91 27.93
C CYS A 366 15.47 3.35 27.11
N ASP A 367 15.47 4.60 26.65
CA ASP A 367 16.62 5.20 25.96
C ASP A 367 17.91 5.11 26.81
N SER A 368 17.83 5.19 28.14
CA SER A 368 19.00 5.08 29.01
C SER A 368 19.60 3.68 29.04
N GLU A 369 18.78 2.63 28.98
CA GLU A 369 19.21 1.23 28.92
C GLU A 369 19.84 0.91 27.56
N LEU A 370 19.23 1.41 26.48
CA LEU A 370 19.71 1.29 25.10
C LEU A 370 20.95 2.18 24.83
N ALA A 371 21.14 3.27 25.59
CA ALA A 371 22.26 4.21 25.48
C ALA A 371 23.56 3.70 26.12
N THR A 372 23.57 2.54 26.79
CA THR A 372 24.78 1.94 27.40
C THR A 372 25.78 1.35 26.37
N GLY A 373 25.98 2.05 25.24
CA GLY A 373 27.06 1.85 24.28
C GLY A 373 27.74 3.19 24.01
N GLY A 374 29.01 3.33 24.43
CA GLY A 374 29.79 4.57 24.48
C GLY A 374 29.90 5.40 23.18
N PRO A 375 30.64 6.53 23.22
CA PRO A 375 30.51 7.59 22.25
C PRO A 375 30.89 7.22 20.81
N THR A 376 30.19 7.90 19.92
CA THR A 376 30.35 8.01 18.46
C THR A 376 31.79 8.22 18.02
N LEU A 377 32.30 7.34 17.14
CA LEU A 377 33.33 7.65 16.15
C LEU A 377 33.23 6.63 15.01
N GLU A 378 33.03 7.18 13.81
CA GLU A 378 32.96 6.56 12.47
C GLU A 378 32.00 5.37 12.27
N SER A 379 30.87 5.65 11.62
CA SER A 379 29.98 4.63 11.06
C SER A 379 30.63 4.04 9.81
N GLY A 380 30.80 2.72 9.74
CA GLY A 380 30.92 2.08 8.44
C GLY A 380 29.62 2.31 7.65
N PRO A 381 29.65 2.55 6.33
CA PRO A 381 28.44 2.60 5.53
C PRO A 381 27.83 1.20 5.47
N ILE A 382 26.70 0.97 6.15
CA ILE A 382 25.81 -0.13 5.82
C ILE A 382 25.20 0.22 4.46
N PRO A 383 25.34 -0.63 3.43
CA PRO A 383 24.68 -0.38 2.16
C PRO A 383 23.17 -0.25 2.39
N GLU A 384 22.59 0.88 2.00
CA GLU A 384 21.15 1.20 2.17
C GLU A 384 20.25 0.10 1.58
N THR A 385 20.79 -0.60 0.59
CA THR A 385 20.19 -1.71 -0.10
C THR A 385 19.92 -2.92 0.82
N THR A 386 20.73 -3.20 1.84
CA THR A 386 20.47 -4.34 2.78
C THR A 386 19.23 -4.12 3.65
N TYR A 387 18.63 -5.19 4.21
CA TYR A 387 17.51 -5.07 5.16
C TYR A 387 17.79 -4.07 6.29
N PHE A 388 18.92 -4.21 6.99
CA PHE A 388 19.31 -3.29 8.07
C PHE A 388 19.61 -1.87 7.58
N GLY A 389 20.10 -1.73 6.34
CA GLY A 389 20.28 -0.44 5.66
C GLY A 389 18.95 0.27 5.43
N ALA A 390 17.97 -0.43 4.85
CA ALA A 390 16.64 0.09 4.58
C ALA A 390 15.91 0.47 5.88
N VAL A 391 15.96 -0.40 6.89
CA VAL A 391 15.44 -0.13 8.25
C VAL A 391 16.08 1.12 8.85
N ARG A 392 17.40 1.30 8.72
CA ARG A 392 18.10 2.49 9.19
C ARG A 392 17.65 3.77 8.46
N VAL A 393 17.41 3.71 7.15
CA VAL A 393 16.89 4.85 6.37
C VAL A 393 15.51 5.27 6.90
N LEU A 394 14.62 4.30 7.14
CA LEU A 394 13.31 4.55 7.74
C LEU A 394 13.43 5.14 9.16
N ALA A 395 14.31 4.56 10.00
CA ALA A 395 14.54 5.03 11.37
C ALA A 395 14.98 6.49 11.41
N LEU A 396 15.96 6.86 10.58
CA LEU A 396 16.50 8.23 10.51
C LEU A 396 15.45 9.23 10.00
N ALA A 397 14.53 8.81 9.14
CA ALA A 397 13.45 9.67 8.68
C ALA A 397 12.40 9.89 9.77
N LEU A 398 12.01 8.83 10.48
CA LEU A 398 11.06 8.92 11.60
C LEU A 398 11.63 9.73 12.76
N GLU A 399 12.90 9.54 13.14
CA GLU A 399 13.59 10.37 14.15
C GLU A 399 13.61 11.86 13.76
N ARG A 400 13.87 12.17 12.48
CA ARG A 400 13.78 13.56 11.99
C ARG A 400 12.36 14.13 12.12
N GLY A 401 11.35 13.33 11.82
CA GLY A 401 9.95 13.70 12.04
C GLY A 401 9.64 13.98 13.51
N LEU A 402 10.08 13.10 14.41
CA LEU A 402 9.95 13.26 15.86
C LEU A 402 10.72 14.48 16.40
N ALA A 403 11.79 14.88 15.73
CA ALA A 403 12.53 16.12 16.02
C ALA A 403 11.87 17.39 15.46
N GLY A 404 10.78 17.28 14.69
CA GLY A 404 10.00 18.40 14.15
C GLY A 404 10.16 18.66 12.63
N ASP A 405 10.97 17.87 11.90
CA ASP A 405 11.13 18.00 10.44
C ASP A 405 10.37 16.90 9.67
N ALA A 406 9.07 16.79 9.93
CA ALA A 406 8.24 15.75 9.32
C ALA A 406 8.09 15.93 7.80
N VAL A 407 7.90 17.17 7.33
CA VAL A 407 7.77 17.49 5.90
C VAL A 407 9.06 17.20 5.13
N GLY A 408 10.21 17.62 5.67
CA GLY A 408 11.51 17.37 5.04
C GLY A 408 11.86 15.88 5.01
N ALA A 409 11.55 15.16 6.08
CA ALA A 409 11.72 13.71 6.15
C ALA A 409 10.84 12.96 5.12
N ALA A 410 9.55 13.30 5.01
CA ALA A 410 8.64 12.68 4.05
C ALA A 410 9.12 12.89 2.60
N ARG A 411 9.52 14.11 2.24
CA ARG A 411 10.05 14.43 0.90
C ARG A 411 11.31 13.63 0.56
N ARG A 412 12.24 13.48 1.51
CA ARG A 412 13.47 12.71 1.29
C ARG A 412 13.16 11.24 1.06
N LEU A 413 12.28 10.64 1.86
CA LEU A 413 11.86 9.26 1.66
C LEU A 413 11.13 9.06 0.31
N ALA A 414 10.32 10.04 -0.11
CA ALA A 414 9.63 9.98 -1.39
C ALA A 414 10.58 10.05 -2.60
N VAL A 415 11.59 10.93 -2.57
CA VAL A 415 12.59 11.08 -3.65
C VAL A 415 13.54 9.89 -3.73
N HIS A 416 13.81 9.22 -2.60
CA HIS A 416 14.64 8.01 -2.56
C HIS A 416 14.12 6.91 -3.52
N ARG A 417 12.81 6.92 -3.84
CA ARG A 417 12.17 6.08 -4.86
C ARG A 417 12.84 6.13 -6.24
N ASP A 418 13.40 7.28 -6.66
CA ASP A 418 13.90 7.48 -8.03
C ASP A 418 15.41 7.19 -8.19
N VAL A 419 16.18 7.26 -7.10
CA VAL A 419 17.65 7.17 -7.13
C VAL A 419 18.15 5.72 -7.09
N VAL A 420 17.42 4.84 -6.39
CA VAL A 420 17.77 3.42 -6.23
C VAL A 420 17.53 2.60 -7.49
N GLY A 421 16.79 3.13 -8.47
CA GLY A 421 16.62 2.49 -9.78
C GLY A 421 17.93 2.23 -10.55
N ALA A 422 19.08 2.74 -10.08
CA ALA A 422 20.38 2.66 -10.75
C ALA A 422 21.42 1.72 -10.09
N THR A 423 21.14 1.07 -8.96
CA THR A 423 22.11 0.19 -8.26
C THR A 423 21.86 -1.30 -8.52
N GLU A 424 22.87 -2.01 -9.03
CA GLU A 424 22.82 -3.46 -9.30
C GLU A 424 23.35 -4.28 -8.09
N GLY A 425 22.61 -5.32 -7.64
CA GLY A 425 23.07 -6.30 -6.65
C GLY A 425 21.98 -6.90 -5.74
N VAL A 426 22.27 -8.00 -5.03
CA VAL A 426 21.36 -8.72 -4.10
C VAL A 426 20.83 -7.81 -2.99
N ALA A 427 21.62 -6.84 -2.56
CA ALA A 427 21.14 -5.87 -1.61
C ALA A 427 20.01 -5.01 -2.23
N ALA A 428 20.06 -4.61 -3.51
CA ALA A 428 18.98 -3.81 -4.11
C ALA A 428 17.62 -4.57 -4.18
N ALA A 429 17.59 -5.87 -3.88
CA ALA A 429 16.38 -6.69 -3.77
C ALA A 429 15.42 -6.21 -2.68
N VAL A 430 15.94 -6.07 -1.44
CA VAL A 430 15.11 -5.83 -0.25
C VAL A 430 14.43 -4.48 -0.36
N GLU A 431 15.18 -3.46 -0.77
CA GLU A 431 14.67 -2.11 -0.94
C GLU A 431 13.59 -2.00 -2.03
N ARG A 432 13.70 -2.78 -3.10
CA ARG A 432 12.72 -2.80 -4.20
C ARG A 432 11.52 -3.71 -3.92
N SER A 433 11.62 -4.57 -2.90
CA SER A 433 10.56 -5.52 -2.57
C SER A 433 9.22 -4.81 -2.25
N PRO A 434 8.08 -5.43 -2.65
CA PRO A 434 6.75 -4.93 -2.28
C PRO A 434 6.58 -4.67 -0.77
N LEU A 435 7.09 -5.55 0.08
CA LEU A 435 7.00 -5.40 1.53
C LEU A 435 7.76 -4.15 2.04
N MET A 436 9.01 -3.94 1.62
CA MET A 436 9.78 -2.76 2.03
C MET A 436 9.22 -1.44 1.45
N ARG A 437 8.68 -1.50 0.23
CA ARG A 437 7.92 -0.37 -0.35
C ARG A 437 6.68 -0.04 0.48
N ALA A 438 6.02 -1.06 1.05
CA ALA A 438 4.88 -0.88 1.95
C ALA A 438 5.31 -0.21 3.27
N GLU A 439 6.41 -0.66 3.89
CA GLU A 439 7.02 -0.01 5.07
C GLU A 439 7.31 1.47 4.80
N ARG A 440 7.95 1.78 3.68
CA ARG A 440 8.22 3.16 3.27
C ARG A 440 6.96 3.99 3.08
N ALA A 441 5.94 3.44 2.43
CA ALA A 441 4.67 4.15 2.21
C ALA A 441 3.97 4.47 3.54
N VAL A 442 3.98 3.54 4.49
CA VAL A 442 3.43 3.73 5.84
C VAL A 442 4.23 4.77 6.63
N ALA A 443 5.57 4.75 6.54
CA ALA A 443 6.41 5.77 7.17
C ALA A 443 6.16 7.17 6.59
N ILE A 444 6.00 7.30 5.27
CA ILE A 444 5.64 8.57 4.62
C ILE A 444 4.27 9.04 5.09
N ALA A 445 3.26 8.17 5.11
CA ALA A 445 1.92 8.52 5.58
C ALA A 445 1.92 8.99 7.04
N LEU A 446 2.71 8.35 7.92
CA LEU A 446 2.88 8.77 9.31
C LEU A 446 3.54 10.16 9.41
N LEU A 447 4.60 10.41 8.63
CA LEU A 447 5.27 11.71 8.60
C LEU A 447 4.37 12.81 8.05
N GLU A 448 3.56 12.53 7.03
CA GLU A 448 2.56 13.46 6.51
C GLU A 448 1.48 13.74 7.55
N LEU A 449 1.04 12.73 8.29
CA LEU A 449 0.09 12.90 9.38
C LEU A 449 0.68 13.75 10.53
N TRP A 450 1.94 13.55 10.89
CA TRP A 450 2.66 14.41 11.86
C TRP A 450 2.81 15.84 11.37
N ALA A 451 3.04 16.04 10.07
CA ALA A 451 3.03 17.36 9.45
C ALA A 451 1.63 17.99 9.40
N GLY A 452 0.59 17.24 9.78
CA GLY A 452 -0.81 17.67 9.78
C GLY A 452 -1.47 17.63 8.41
N GLU A 453 -0.95 16.85 7.46
CA GLU A 453 -1.39 16.81 6.06
C GLU A 453 -2.24 15.56 5.81
N VAL A 454 -3.40 15.51 6.46
CA VAL A 454 -4.28 14.32 6.50
C VAL A 454 -4.70 13.88 5.10
N GLY A 455 -5.09 14.81 4.23
CA GLY A 455 -5.49 14.49 2.86
C GLY A 455 -4.37 13.87 2.02
N ARG A 456 -3.13 14.34 2.17
CA ARG A 456 -1.97 13.73 1.47
C ARG A 456 -1.68 12.34 2.00
N ALA A 457 -1.66 12.17 3.33
CA ALA A 457 -1.47 10.87 3.96
C ALA A 457 -2.54 9.86 3.51
N ALA A 458 -3.81 10.29 3.43
CA ALA A 458 -4.93 9.46 2.97
C ALA A 458 -4.78 9.01 1.52
N ASN A 459 -4.44 9.92 0.62
CA ASN A 459 -4.31 9.61 -0.79
C ASN A 459 -3.07 8.74 -1.05
N GLY A 460 -1.94 9.07 -0.42
CA GLY A 460 -0.70 8.29 -0.52
C GLY A 460 -0.89 6.86 0.00
N LEU A 461 -1.54 6.70 1.16
CA LEU A 461 -1.77 5.37 1.74
C LEU A 461 -2.79 4.56 0.92
N ARG A 462 -3.86 5.16 0.40
CA ARG A 462 -4.83 4.49 -0.49
C ARG A 462 -4.20 4.04 -1.81
N GLN A 463 -3.37 4.88 -2.42
CA GLN A 463 -2.64 4.51 -3.62
C GLN A 463 -1.69 3.34 -3.33
N ALA A 464 -0.90 3.44 -2.25
CA ALA A 464 -0.01 2.37 -1.85
C ALA A 464 -0.75 1.06 -1.56
N ALA A 465 -1.91 1.12 -0.91
CA ALA A 465 -2.73 -0.05 -0.59
C ALA A 465 -3.21 -0.83 -1.81
N SER A 466 -3.34 -0.17 -2.96
CA SER A 466 -3.80 -0.79 -4.21
C SER A 466 -2.71 -1.64 -4.87
N ASP A 467 -1.45 -1.42 -4.53
CA ASP A 467 -0.31 -2.10 -5.14
C ASP A 467 0.53 -2.91 -4.13
N LEU A 468 0.42 -2.58 -2.84
CA LEU A 468 1.34 -3.05 -1.80
C LEU A 468 0.61 -3.64 -0.58
N PRO A 469 1.22 -4.61 0.13
CA PRO A 469 0.66 -5.24 1.33
C PRO A 469 0.81 -4.34 2.58
N ILE A 470 0.25 -3.13 2.54
CA ILE A 470 0.43 -2.10 3.61
C ILE A 470 -0.06 -2.55 4.99
N ALA A 471 -0.94 -3.55 5.07
CA ALA A 471 -1.40 -4.08 6.34
C ALA A 471 -0.26 -4.66 7.18
N LEU A 472 0.74 -5.27 6.53
CA LEU A 472 1.83 -5.98 7.22
C LEU A 472 2.93 -5.04 7.74
N ALA A 473 2.96 -3.79 7.27
CA ALA A 473 4.01 -2.84 7.59
C ALA A 473 4.05 -2.49 9.09
N PHE A 474 5.27 -2.44 9.65
CA PHE A 474 5.57 -2.14 11.06
C PHE A 474 4.72 -2.94 12.05
N GLY A 475 4.49 -4.23 11.77
CA GLY A 475 3.68 -5.09 12.65
C GLY A 475 2.21 -4.67 12.77
N GLY A 476 1.67 -3.96 11.78
CA GLY A 476 0.25 -3.57 11.73
C GLY A 476 -0.03 -2.07 11.84
N LEU A 477 1.00 -1.23 11.90
CA LEU A 477 0.83 0.23 11.92
C LEU A 477 0.09 0.73 10.67
N GLY A 478 0.31 0.13 9.50
CA GLY A 478 -0.39 0.52 8.28
C GLY A 478 -1.91 0.39 8.39
N ALA A 479 -2.41 -0.66 9.06
CA ALA A 479 -3.83 -0.81 9.35
C ALA A 479 -4.33 0.22 10.37
N ALA A 480 -3.56 0.46 11.44
CA ALA A 480 -3.90 1.46 12.44
C ALA A 480 -3.99 2.88 11.83
N LEU A 481 -3.05 3.22 10.95
CA LEU A 481 -3.08 4.48 10.19
C LEU A 481 -4.27 4.53 9.24
N ALA A 482 -4.57 3.46 8.50
CA ALA A 482 -5.70 3.41 7.59
C ALA A 482 -7.02 3.72 8.32
N ARG A 483 -7.29 3.03 9.44
CA ARG A 483 -8.48 3.27 10.27
C ARG A 483 -8.52 4.71 10.78
N ARG A 484 -7.39 5.19 11.28
CA ARG A 484 -7.28 6.55 11.83
C ARG A 484 -7.52 7.62 10.79
N ILE A 485 -6.92 7.46 9.61
CA ILE A 485 -7.05 8.41 8.53
C ILE A 485 -8.48 8.43 8.00
N GLU A 486 -9.15 7.28 7.83
CA GLU A 486 -10.57 7.27 7.45
C GLU A 486 -11.44 7.94 8.50
N LEU A 487 -11.22 7.63 9.78
CA LEU A 487 -11.97 8.23 10.87
C LEU A 487 -11.83 9.76 10.90
N VAL A 488 -10.61 10.27 10.73
CA VAL A 488 -10.33 11.71 10.72
C VAL A 488 -10.81 12.38 9.42
N SER A 489 -10.73 11.69 8.28
CA SER A 489 -11.08 12.24 6.96
C SER A 489 -12.57 12.15 6.64
N THR A 490 -13.29 11.18 7.22
CA THR A 490 -14.69 10.87 6.85
C THR A 490 -15.65 10.84 8.04
N GLY A 491 -15.14 10.75 9.27
CA GLY A 491 -15.96 10.61 10.48
C GLY A 491 -16.25 9.15 10.88
N GLU A 492 -15.99 8.19 9.99
CA GLU A 492 -16.26 6.77 10.21
C GLU A 492 -15.10 5.88 9.74
N ILE A 493 -15.08 4.62 10.20
CA ILE A 493 -14.17 3.60 9.68
C ILE A 493 -14.92 2.81 8.60
N GLY A 494 -14.50 3.01 7.36
CA GLY A 494 -15.10 2.47 6.16
C GLY A 494 -14.67 1.04 5.83
N PRO A 495 -15.20 0.47 4.74
CA PRO A 495 -14.87 -0.89 4.31
C PRO A 495 -13.39 -1.05 3.92
N TRP A 496 -12.73 0.02 3.46
CA TRP A 496 -11.32 -0.01 3.07
C TRP A 496 -10.39 -0.23 4.26
N ALA A 497 -10.51 0.55 5.35
CA ALA A 497 -9.67 0.33 6.50
C ALA A 497 -9.96 -1.00 7.20
N ARG A 498 -11.24 -1.43 7.24
CA ARG A 498 -11.63 -2.76 7.76
C ARG A 498 -11.02 -3.89 6.93
N ALA A 499 -10.95 -3.74 5.61
CA ALA A 499 -10.31 -4.71 4.74
C ALA A 499 -8.81 -4.83 5.02
N ILE A 500 -8.10 -3.71 5.22
CA ILE A 500 -6.68 -3.72 5.59
C ILE A 500 -6.48 -4.40 6.95
N GLU A 501 -7.30 -4.03 7.92
CA GLU A 501 -7.27 -4.60 9.28
C GLU A 501 -7.52 -6.11 9.30
N SER A 502 -8.39 -6.62 8.43
CA SER A 502 -8.72 -8.05 8.37
C SER A 502 -7.54 -8.96 8.00
N VAL A 503 -6.48 -8.39 7.42
CA VAL A 503 -5.24 -9.09 7.10
C VAL A 503 -4.44 -9.41 8.37
N LEU A 504 -4.59 -8.59 9.42
CA LEU A 504 -3.85 -8.75 10.66
C LEU A 504 -4.36 -9.93 11.49
N PRO A 505 -3.46 -10.57 12.28
CA PRO A 505 -3.85 -11.58 13.24
C PRO A 505 -4.92 -11.03 14.18
N GLN A 506 -6.03 -11.77 14.29
CA GLN A 506 -7.11 -11.40 15.18
C GLN A 506 -6.71 -11.73 16.62
N PRO A 507 -6.98 -10.83 17.58
CA PRO A 507 -6.68 -11.10 18.99
C PRO A 507 -7.42 -12.36 19.46
N VAL A 508 -6.69 -13.28 20.09
CA VAL A 508 -7.22 -14.59 20.52
C VAL A 508 -8.36 -14.44 21.54
N LEU A 509 -8.35 -13.38 22.36
CA LEU A 509 -9.40 -13.01 23.31
C LEU A 509 -9.37 -11.49 23.60
N GLY A 510 -10.50 -10.79 23.46
CA GLY A 510 -10.67 -9.40 23.91
C GLY A 510 -10.83 -8.35 22.81
N VAL A 511 -11.26 -7.14 23.20
CA VAL A 511 -11.35 -5.95 22.32
C VAL A 511 -10.05 -5.16 22.49
N ARG A 512 -9.33 -4.84 21.41
CA ARG A 512 -8.06 -4.12 21.54
C ARG A 512 -8.28 -2.71 22.06
N ARG A 513 -7.29 -2.17 22.75
CA ARG A 513 -7.25 -0.74 23.15
C ARG A 513 -7.56 0.18 21.97
N GLU A 514 -6.96 -0.06 20.81
CA GLU A 514 -7.13 0.80 19.63
C GLU A 514 -8.58 0.76 19.12
N ASP A 515 -9.25 -0.39 19.22
CA ASP A 515 -10.66 -0.53 18.84
C ASP A 515 -11.57 0.29 19.77
N LEU A 516 -11.23 0.36 21.06
CA LEU A 516 -11.92 1.24 22.02
C LEU A 516 -11.66 2.71 21.73
N ILE A 517 -10.42 3.09 21.39
CA ILE A 517 -10.07 4.47 21.07
C ILE A 517 -10.74 4.92 19.77
N ASP A 518 -10.75 4.08 18.73
CA ASP A 518 -11.43 4.37 17.47
C ASP A 518 -12.93 4.58 17.68
N ARG A 519 -13.57 3.73 18.50
CA ARG A 519 -14.97 3.91 18.91
C ARG A 519 -15.18 5.18 19.73
N ALA A 520 -14.26 5.52 20.62
CA ALA A 520 -14.36 6.74 21.43
C ALA A 520 -14.27 8.00 20.57
N VAL A 521 -13.35 8.02 19.61
CA VAL A 521 -13.19 9.13 18.66
C VAL A 521 -14.41 9.22 17.75
N SER A 522 -14.91 8.10 17.23
CA SER A 522 -16.18 8.10 16.48
C SER A 522 -17.35 8.65 17.34
N ALA A 523 -17.51 8.19 18.58
CA ALA A 523 -18.53 8.71 19.49
C ALA A 523 -18.37 10.23 19.72
N HIS A 524 -17.13 10.70 19.88
CA HIS A 524 -16.82 12.11 20.02
C HIS A 524 -17.22 12.94 18.78
N LEU A 525 -16.85 12.49 17.57
CA LEU A 525 -17.20 13.17 16.32
C LEU A 525 -18.71 13.27 16.11
N HIS A 526 -19.48 12.31 16.63
CA HIS A 526 -20.95 12.28 16.58
C HIS A 526 -21.64 12.94 17.80
N GLY A 527 -20.90 13.69 18.63
CA GLY A 527 -21.45 14.38 19.80
C GLY A 527 -21.87 13.49 20.98
N ARG A 528 -21.59 12.18 20.94
CA ARG A 528 -21.89 11.21 22.01
C ARG A 528 -20.82 11.22 23.10
N ARG A 529 -20.74 12.33 23.84
CA ARG A 529 -19.63 12.62 24.76
C ARG A 529 -19.44 11.61 25.90
N ALA A 530 -20.52 11.27 26.62
CA ALA A 530 -20.46 10.33 27.74
C ALA A 530 -20.03 8.91 27.32
N GLU A 531 -20.39 8.49 26.11
CA GLU A 531 -19.95 7.21 25.55
C GLU A 531 -18.45 7.23 25.24
N ALA A 532 -17.97 8.32 24.61
CA ALA A 532 -16.55 8.52 24.38
C ALA A 532 -15.75 8.46 25.69
N GLU A 533 -16.26 9.06 26.77
CA GLU A 533 -15.60 9.11 28.10
C GLU A 533 -15.40 7.70 28.64
N THR A 534 -16.46 6.91 28.58
CA THR A 534 -16.46 5.53 29.09
C THR A 534 -15.51 4.65 28.29
N LEU A 535 -15.50 4.77 26.96
CA LEU A 535 -14.65 3.97 26.08
C LEU A 535 -13.15 4.27 26.29
N VAL A 536 -12.81 5.52 26.58
CA VAL A 536 -11.43 5.94 26.89
C VAL A 536 -10.98 5.40 28.23
N ALA A 537 -11.79 5.56 29.27
CA ALA A 537 -11.46 5.01 30.59
C ALA A 537 -11.21 3.50 30.50
N LEU A 538 -12.03 2.78 29.72
CA LEU A 538 -11.85 1.36 29.45
C LEU A 538 -10.55 1.06 28.65
N ALA A 539 -10.19 1.91 27.69
CA ALA A 539 -8.95 1.79 26.94
C ALA A 539 -7.72 2.03 27.83
N ASP A 540 -7.77 2.98 28.74
CA ASP A 540 -6.71 3.29 29.70
C ASP A 540 -6.54 2.17 30.73
N GLU A 541 -7.62 1.58 31.24
CA GLU A 541 -7.58 0.40 32.10
C GLU A 541 -6.90 -0.81 31.42
N ARG A 542 -7.13 -0.98 30.11
CA ARG A 542 -6.45 -2.02 29.32
C ARG A 542 -4.99 -1.70 28.99
N SER A 543 -4.61 -0.42 28.93
CA SER A 543 -3.23 0.02 28.65
C SER A 543 -2.23 -0.45 29.70
N LEU A 544 -2.69 -0.82 30.90
CA LEU A 544 -1.86 -1.43 31.94
C LEU A 544 -1.54 -2.92 31.66
N ARG A 545 -2.15 -3.51 30.62
CA ARG A 545 -2.06 -4.95 30.29
C ARG A 545 -1.72 -5.25 28.84
N GLU A 546 -1.97 -4.32 27.92
CA GLU A 546 -1.74 -4.48 26.47
C GLU A 546 -0.68 -3.50 25.93
N PHE A 547 0.24 -4.04 25.14
CA PHE A 547 1.38 -3.33 24.55
C PHE A 547 0.94 -2.59 23.26
N GLY A 548 0.96 -1.25 23.27
CA GLY A 548 0.68 -0.43 22.09
C GLY A 548 1.94 -0.11 21.29
N CYS A 549 1.78 0.26 20.00
CA CYS A 549 2.89 0.76 19.19
C CYS A 549 3.48 2.04 19.84
N GLY A 550 4.78 2.06 20.10
CA GLY A 550 5.45 3.17 20.80
C GLY A 550 5.49 4.50 20.04
N LEU A 551 5.10 4.50 18.76
CA LEU A 551 4.99 5.70 17.93
C LEU A 551 3.65 6.38 18.09
N HIS A 552 3.67 7.71 18.25
CA HIS A 552 2.46 8.52 18.33
C HIS A 552 1.74 8.57 16.98
N VAL A 553 0.46 8.17 16.94
CA VAL A 553 -0.44 8.44 15.81
C VAL A 553 -1.40 9.58 16.18
N PRO A 554 -1.34 10.74 15.50
CA PRO A 554 -2.20 11.89 15.80
C PRO A 554 -3.69 11.57 15.86
N GLY A 555 -4.36 12.11 16.88
CA GLY A 555 -5.80 11.93 17.12
C GLY A 555 -6.16 10.75 18.03
N LEU A 556 -5.25 9.80 18.30
CA LEU A 556 -5.47 8.74 19.30
C LEU A 556 -5.63 9.32 20.71
N ASP A 557 -4.92 10.43 20.98
CA ASP A 557 -4.91 11.16 22.23
C ASP A 557 -6.21 11.96 22.47
N ALA A 558 -6.97 12.28 21.42
CA ALA A 558 -8.15 13.16 21.46
C ALA A 558 -9.20 12.73 22.49
N ALA A 559 -9.47 11.43 22.58
CA ALA A 559 -10.49 10.92 23.47
C ALA A 559 -10.01 10.94 24.95
N SER A 560 -8.71 10.68 25.21
CA SER A 560 -8.09 10.89 26.54
C SER A 560 -7.97 12.37 26.92
N GLU A 561 -7.89 13.24 25.92
CA GLU A 561 -7.64 14.67 26.05
C GLU A 561 -8.91 15.56 26.07
N ASP A 562 -10.11 15.01 25.93
CA ASP A 562 -11.35 15.81 25.97
C ASP A 562 -12.23 15.53 27.19
N LEU A 563 -11.88 14.51 28.00
CA LEU A 563 -12.87 13.73 28.77
C LEU A 563 -12.50 13.54 30.25
N GLY A 564 -11.57 14.33 30.77
CA GLY A 564 -11.33 14.43 32.21
C GLY A 564 -12.32 15.41 32.84
N GLY A 565 -13.55 14.96 33.11
CA GLY A 565 -14.60 15.78 33.71
C GLY A 565 -14.36 16.10 35.19
N SER A 566 -14.75 17.31 35.58
CA SER A 566 -14.85 17.84 36.94
C SER A 566 -15.84 17.02 37.81
N GLY A 567 -15.39 16.46 38.94
CA GLY A 567 -16.28 15.85 39.95
C GLY A 567 -15.59 14.99 41.01
N ASP A 568 -15.18 15.61 42.11
CA ASP A 568 -15.32 15.13 43.50
C ASP A 568 -15.07 13.62 43.83
N ALA A 569 -13.94 13.04 43.43
CA ALA A 569 -13.45 11.77 44.00
C ALA A 569 -12.41 12.06 45.12
N PRO A 570 -12.52 11.45 46.31
CA PRO A 570 -11.74 11.87 47.48
C PRO A 570 -10.24 11.61 47.27
N VAL A 571 -9.48 12.68 47.49
CA VAL A 571 -8.02 12.72 47.51
C VAL A 571 -7.52 11.85 48.66
N HIS A 572 -7.08 10.64 48.35
CA HIS A 572 -6.19 9.88 49.22
C HIS A 572 -4.84 9.66 48.53
N GLY A 573 -3.90 10.52 48.91
CA GLY A 573 -2.59 10.12 49.45
C GLY A 573 -1.56 9.47 48.51
N VAL A 574 -0.40 10.13 48.50
CA VAL A 574 0.94 9.70 48.01
C VAL A 574 1.23 10.12 46.56
N GLY A 575 2.34 10.84 46.43
CA GLY A 575 2.69 11.72 45.32
C GLY A 575 2.61 11.06 43.96
N ARG A 576 1.83 11.68 43.07
CA ARG A 576 1.97 11.45 41.64
C ARG A 576 3.24 12.13 41.17
N THR A 577 4.28 11.33 40.98
CA THR A 577 5.16 11.50 39.81
C THR A 577 4.28 11.65 38.57
N GLU A 578 4.76 12.45 37.61
CA GLU A 578 4.18 12.67 36.27
C GLU A 578 3.39 11.45 35.75
N PRO A 579 2.28 11.66 35.00
CA PRO A 579 1.42 10.55 34.59
C PRO A 579 2.24 9.50 33.84
N ALA A 580 2.54 8.39 34.53
CA ALA A 580 3.26 7.24 34.02
C ALA A 580 2.33 6.39 33.14
N HIS A 581 1.68 7.02 32.16
CA HIS A 581 0.70 6.41 31.26
C HIS A 581 1.20 6.60 29.83
N GLY A 582 1.79 5.53 29.25
CA GLY A 582 1.87 5.32 27.80
C GLY A 582 2.37 6.47 26.92
N ALA A 583 3.30 7.32 27.38
CA ALA A 583 3.83 8.43 26.59
C ALA A 583 4.82 7.91 25.53
N GLY A 584 4.30 7.36 24.44
CA GLY A 584 5.07 7.13 23.21
C GLY A 584 5.73 8.44 22.73
N ARG A 585 6.82 8.34 21.97
CA ARG A 585 7.54 9.51 21.46
C ARG A 585 6.59 10.38 20.62
N ARG A 586 6.45 11.66 20.99
CA ARG A 586 5.59 12.65 20.33
C ARG A 586 6.42 13.76 19.67
N THR A 587 5.93 14.29 18.56
CA THR A 587 6.53 15.48 17.91
C THR A 587 6.45 16.72 18.82
N PRO A 588 7.27 17.77 18.59
CA PRO A 588 7.20 19.01 19.36
C PRO A 588 5.80 19.62 19.33
N ASP A 589 5.17 19.66 18.16
CA ASP A 589 3.81 20.17 17.97
C ASP A 589 2.77 19.37 18.73
N ALA A 590 2.80 18.03 18.65
CA ALA A 590 1.85 17.19 19.37
C ALA A 590 2.01 17.33 20.90
N ARG A 591 3.23 17.53 21.40
CA ARG A 591 3.48 17.80 22.83
C ARG A 591 2.92 19.16 23.24
N LEU A 592 3.25 20.21 22.50
CA LEU A 592 2.76 21.56 22.77
C LEU A 592 1.22 21.59 22.71
N ALA A 593 0.63 21.03 21.66
CA ALA A 593 -0.82 20.99 21.49
C ALA A 593 -1.51 20.25 22.65
N SER A 594 -0.99 19.09 23.06
CA SER A 594 -1.47 18.33 24.21
C SER A 594 -1.40 19.14 25.52
N GLU A 595 -0.28 19.82 25.77
CA GLU A 595 -0.09 20.69 26.95
C GLU A 595 -1.11 21.84 26.97
N LEU A 596 -1.29 22.53 25.84
CA LEU A 596 -2.24 23.65 25.74
C LEU A 596 -3.69 23.18 25.93
N ARG A 597 -4.08 22.07 25.29
CA ARG A 597 -5.42 21.47 25.46
C ARG A 597 -5.67 21.04 26.90
N HIS A 598 -4.68 20.42 27.55
CA HIS A 598 -4.79 20.03 28.97
C HIS A 598 -4.94 21.26 29.87
N ARG A 599 -4.14 22.30 29.66
CA ARG A 599 -4.22 23.56 30.41
C ARG A 599 -5.60 24.21 30.28
N MET A 600 -6.18 24.24 29.09
CA MET A 600 -7.53 24.80 28.85
C MET A 600 -8.67 23.96 29.39
N ARG A 601 -8.48 22.65 29.57
CA ARG A 601 -9.48 21.78 30.19
C ARG A 601 -9.58 22.03 31.69
N CYS A 602 -8.45 22.18 32.36
CA CYS A 602 -8.36 22.27 33.81
C CYS A 602 -8.51 23.72 34.32
N ILE A 603 -8.75 24.68 33.43
CA ILE A 603 -8.76 26.11 33.77
C ILE A 603 -10.06 26.50 34.47
N ASP A 604 -9.96 27.30 35.53
CA ASP A 604 -11.10 27.94 36.17
C ASP A 604 -11.36 29.33 35.56
N ARG A 605 -12.40 30.03 36.05
CA ARG A 605 -12.76 31.34 35.51
C ARG A 605 -11.63 32.38 35.64
N ALA A 606 -10.97 32.42 36.81
CA ALA A 606 -9.93 33.40 37.09
C ALA A 606 -8.67 33.13 36.24
N GLY A 607 -8.31 31.86 36.08
CA GLY A 607 -7.26 31.42 35.17
C GLY A 607 -7.60 31.76 33.72
N PHE A 608 -8.84 31.54 33.28
CA PHE A 608 -9.26 31.81 31.90
C PHE A 608 -9.07 33.27 31.53
N ASP A 609 -9.52 34.18 32.39
CA ASP A 609 -9.40 35.63 32.17
C ASP A 609 -7.92 36.09 32.12
N ALA A 610 -6.99 35.36 32.74
CA ALA A 610 -5.56 35.66 32.75
C ALA A 610 -4.77 35.00 31.60
N ASP A 611 -5.08 33.74 31.28
CA ASP A 611 -4.21 32.85 30.49
C ASP A 611 -4.70 32.60 29.06
N HIS A 612 -5.99 32.82 28.75
CA HIS A 612 -6.56 32.50 27.44
C HIS A 612 -5.74 33.11 26.28
N ALA A 613 -5.41 34.40 26.37
CA ALA A 613 -4.67 35.10 25.33
C ALA A 613 -3.27 34.51 25.12
N ALA A 614 -2.58 34.16 26.19
CA ALA A 614 -1.25 33.55 26.11
C ALA A 614 -1.31 32.16 25.48
N VAL A 615 -2.33 31.36 25.82
CA VAL A 615 -2.52 30.02 25.25
C VAL A 615 -2.91 30.10 23.77
N ALA A 616 -3.77 31.06 23.39
CA ALA A 616 -4.12 31.30 22.00
C ALA A 616 -2.90 31.72 21.15
N GLU A 617 -1.98 32.53 21.70
CA GLU A 617 -0.71 32.84 21.00
C GLU A 617 0.18 31.61 20.83
N LEU A 618 0.32 30.78 21.88
CA LEU A 618 1.09 29.54 21.78
C LEU A 618 0.47 28.54 20.79
N ALA A 619 -0.85 28.48 20.72
CA ALA A 619 -1.56 27.63 19.74
C ALA A 619 -1.25 28.04 18.29
N ARG A 620 -1.06 29.34 18.01
CA ARG A 620 -0.65 29.84 16.69
C ARG A 620 0.77 29.40 16.29
N ALA A 621 1.62 29.05 17.26
CA ALA A 621 2.98 28.58 17.00
C ALA A 621 3.04 27.09 16.59
N ILE A 622 1.94 26.34 16.74
CA ILE A 622 1.84 24.96 16.26
C ILE A 622 1.88 24.97 14.73
N VAL A 623 2.86 24.27 14.14
CA VAL A 623 3.09 24.21 12.69
C VAL A 623 2.11 23.25 12.02
N SER A 624 1.82 22.11 12.64
CA SER A 624 0.87 21.11 12.18
C SER A 624 -0.55 21.69 12.18
N PRO A 625 -1.18 21.92 11.00
CA PRO A 625 -2.50 22.51 10.92
C PRO A 625 -3.55 21.61 11.59
N TYR A 626 -3.37 20.29 11.57
CA TYR A 626 -4.25 19.35 12.25
C TYR A 626 -4.22 19.49 13.78
N GLU A 627 -3.02 19.51 14.39
CA GLU A 627 -2.90 19.69 15.86
C GLU A 627 -3.34 21.09 16.29
N ARG A 628 -3.09 22.11 15.46
CA ARG A 628 -3.60 23.45 15.69
C ARG A 628 -5.13 23.49 15.63
N ALA A 629 -5.77 22.91 14.62
CA ALA A 629 -7.22 22.87 14.47
C ALA A 629 -7.92 22.28 15.70
N ARG A 630 -7.41 21.15 16.20
CA ARG A 630 -7.90 20.51 17.44
C ARG A 630 -7.75 21.41 18.67
N THR A 631 -6.65 22.15 18.75
CA THR A 631 -6.38 23.09 19.85
C THR A 631 -7.31 24.31 19.78
N GLU A 632 -7.56 24.84 18.58
CA GLU A 632 -8.53 25.92 18.34
C GLU A 632 -9.96 25.46 18.72
N LEU A 633 -10.35 24.22 18.37
CA LEU A 633 -11.63 23.65 18.78
C LEU A 633 -11.78 23.54 20.32
N MET A 634 -10.71 23.15 21.03
CA MET A 634 -10.70 23.16 22.50
C MET A 634 -10.84 24.58 23.05
N LEU A 635 -10.11 25.55 22.50
CA LEU A 635 -10.22 26.95 22.90
C LEU A 635 -11.63 27.50 22.69
N ALA A 636 -12.28 27.16 21.58
CA ALA A 636 -13.67 27.51 21.31
C ALA A 636 -14.61 27.00 22.40
N ARG A 637 -14.52 25.71 22.73
CA ARG A 637 -15.31 25.05 23.78
C ARG A 637 -15.11 25.71 25.15
N THR A 638 -13.86 25.98 25.53
CA THR A 638 -13.55 26.65 26.79
C THR A 638 -14.09 28.08 26.82
N CYS A 639 -13.93 28.86 25.74
CA CYS A 639 -14.48 30.21 25.65
C CYS A 639 -15.99 30.22 25.86
N ALA A 640 -16.69 29.27 25.25
CA ALA A 640 -18.13 29.14 25.37
C ALA A 640 -18.60 28.71 26.77
N ALA A 641 -17.89 27.77 27.40
CA ALA A 641 -18.17 27.36 28.78
C ALA A 641 -18.10 28.55 29.76
N PHE A 642 -17.27 29.54 29.46
CA PHE A 642 -17.15 30.80 30.19
C PHE A 642 -17.98 31.96 29.57
N GLY A 643 -18.88 31.71 28.62
CA GLY A 643 -19.80 32.72 28.08
C GLY A 643 -19.15 33.77 27.17
N ALA A 644 -17.96 33.52 26.62
CA ALA A 644 -17.25 34.43 25.72
C ALA A 644 -17.57 34.11 24.24
N SER A 645 -18.81 34.33 23.80
CA SER A 645 -19.33 33.89 22.50
C SER A 645 -18.54 34.42 21.29
N ASP A 646 -18.11 35.68 21.30
CA ASP A 646 -17.32 36.26 20.18
C ASP A 646 -15.92 35.64 20.05
N LEU A 647 -15.34 35.18 21.16
CA LEU A 647 -14.06 34.46 21.15
C LEU A 647 -14.28 33.02 20.70
N ALA A 648 -15.34 32.37 21.19
CA ALA A 648 -15.71 31.03 20.78
C ALA A 648 -15.91 30.94 19.26
N GLU A 649 -16.69 31.85 18.66
CA GLU A 649 -16.93 31.84 17.21
C GLU A 649 -15.65 32.05 16.39
N ARG A 650 -14.75 32.94 16.84
CA ARG A 650 -13.46 33.14 16.17
C ARG A 650 -12.60 31.88 16.14
N HIS A 651 -12.57 31.16 17.25
CA HIS A 651 -11.84 29.89 17.34
C HIS A 651 -12.53 28.77 16.52
N LEU A 652 -13.87 28.74 16.46
CA LEU A 652 -14.60 27.80 15.60
C LEU A 652 -14.32 28.03 14.11
N VAL A 653 -14.34 29.29 13.64
CA VAL A 653 -13.98 29.63 12.25
C VAL A 653 -12.54 29.22 11.93
N ALA A 654 -11.60 29.45 12.86
CA ALA A 654 -10.21 29.04 12.67
C ALA A 654 -10.08 27.50 12.59
N ALA A 655 -10.76 26.76 13.48
CA ALA A 655 -10.78 25.31 13.46
C ALA A 655 -11.40 24.75 12.17
N GLU A 656 -12.53 25.31 11.72
CA GLU A 656 -13.21 24.93 10.49
C GLU A 656 -12.29 25.04 9.26
N HIS A 657 -11.65 26.20 9.07
CA HIS A 657 -10.73 26.40 7.94
C HIS A 657 -9.55 25.43 8.01
N LEU A 658 -8.91 25.29 9.19
CA LEU A 658 -7.75 24.40 9.32
C LEU A 658 -8.11 22.93 9.09
N PHE A 659 -9.26 22.45 9.59
CA PHE A 659 -9.72 21.08 9.34
C PHE A 659 -10.05 20.86 7.86
N GLY A 660 -10.70 21.83 7.21
CA GLY A 660 -10.97 21.80 5.77
C GLY A 660 -9.69 21.72 4.94
N ASP A 661 -8.74 22.62 5.19
CA ASP A 661 -7.48 22.74 4.44
C ASP A 661 -6.59 21.49 4.59
N CYS A 662 -6.52 20.90 5.79
CA CYS A 662 -5.72 19.69 6.01
C CYS A 662 -6.39 18.39 5.56
N GLY A 663 -7.69 18.42 5.19
CA GLY A 663 -8.46 17.26 4.76
C GLY A 663 -9.05 16.42 5.90
N ALA A 664 -9.11 16.94 7.13
CA ALA A 664 -9.70 16.28 8.29
C ALA A 664 -11.21 16.52 8.38
N ILE A 665 -11.93 16.22 7.30
CA ILE A 665 -13.34 16.60 7.11
C ILE A 665 -14.26 15.97 8.17
N GLY A 666 -13.90 14.81 8.75
CA GLY A 666 -14.66 14.18 9.83
C GLY A 666 -14.82 15.08 11.06
N TRP A 667 -13.89 16.00 11.31
CA TRP A 667 -13.97 16.97 12.41
C TRP A 667 -14.92 18.14 12.15
N LEU A 668 -15.30 18.41 10.90
CA LEU A 668 -16.23 19.49 10.59
C LEU A 668 -17.62 19.24 11.20
N GLN A 669 -18.02 17.98 11.36
CA GLN A 669 -19.23 17.60 12.09
C GLN A 669 -19.17 18.04 13.57
N ALA A 670 -18.02 17.85 14.22
CA ALA A 670 -17.81 18.29 15.60
C ALA A 670 -17.86 19.83 15.70
N VAL A 671 -17.27 20.55 14.75
CA VAL A 671 -17.33 22.03 14.71
C VAL A 671 -18.77 22.52 14.52
N ALA A 672 -19.54 21.89 13.63
CA ALA A 672 -20.95 22.22 13.41
C ALA A 672 -21.82 21.95 14.66
N ALA A 673 -21.64 20.79 15.29
CA ALA A 673 -22.35 20.44 16.53
C ALA A 673 -22.05 21.43 17.66
N GLU A 674 -20.80 21.91 17.78
CA GLU A 674 -20.46 22.97 18.71
C GLU A 674 -21.24 24.26 18.38
N ARG A 675 -21.22 24.74 17.12
CA ARG A 675 -21.98 25.95 16.71
C ARG A 675 -23.48 25.85 17.04
N GLU A 676 -24.11 24.70 16.79
CA GLU A 676 -25.52 24.48 17.12
C GLU A 676 -25.80 24.59 18.62
N SER A 677 -24.89 24.06 19.45
CA SER A 677 -25.02 24.17 20.91
C SER A 677 -24.88 25.61 21.43
N HIS A 678 -24.08 26.45 20.76
CA HIS A 678 -23.93 27.87 21.07
C HIS A 678 -25.11 28.73 20.56
N GLY A 679 -25.72 28.36 19.44
CA GLY A 679 -26.83 29.10 18.82
C GLY A 679 -28.19 28.97 19.53
N GLY A 680 -28.35 28.00 20.45
CA GLY A 680 -29.62 27.72 21.14
C GLY A 680 -30.03 28.69 22.26
N GLY A 681 -29.32 29.80 22.46
CA GLY A 681 -29.52 30.74 23.57
C GLY A 681 -30.37 31.97 23.26
N ILE A 682 -31.63 31.82 22.83
CA ILE A 682 -32.66 32.89 22.95
C ILE A 682 -33.97 32.25 23.44
N PRO A 683 -34.50 32.61 24.64
CA PRO A 683 -35.85 32.22 25.01
C PRO A 683 -36.84 33.21 24.37
N ALA A 684 -37.55 32.79 23.33
CA ALA A 684 -38.76 33.45 22.88
C ALA A 684 -39.95 32.52 23.07
N GLY A 685 -40.63 32.69 24.21
CA GLY A 685 -42.03 32.32 24.45
C GLY A 685 -42.45 30.89 24.09
N ALA A 686 -42.47 30.00 25.09
CA ALA A 686 -43.41 28.87 25.04
C ALA A 686 -44.86 29.40 24.93
N PRO A 687 -45.72 28.69 24.20
CA PRO A 687 -46.76 28.00 24.95
C PRO A 687 -46.81 26.50 24.67
N ALA A 688 -47.03 25.78 25.76
CA ALA A 688 -47.69 24.49 25.95
C ALA A 688 -47.45 23.34 24.95
N ALA A 689 -46.94 22.24 25.51
CA ALA A 689 -46.83 20.92 24.93
C ALA A 689 -48.12 20.42 24.25
N GLY A 690 -47.93 19.77 23.09
CA GLY A 690 -48.92 18.96 22.40
C GLY A 690 -48.26 18.02 21.39
N SER A 691 -48.06 16.77 21.82
CA SER A 691 -48.18 15.51 21.07
C SER A 691 -47.57 15.36 19.65
N LEU A 692 -46.53 14.52 19.58
CA LEU A 692 -46.24 13.46 18.58
C LEU A 692 -46.94 13.50 17.20
N GLU A 693 -46.14 13.61 16.12
CA GLU A 693 -45.92 12.57 15.09
C GLU A 693 -44.90 13.04 14.02
N PRO A 694 -44.17 12.12 13.33
CA PRO A 694 -43.14 12.47 12.35
C PRO A 694 -43.71 12.57 10.92
N PRO A 695 -43.21 13.49 10.07
CA PRO A 695 -43.25 13.33 8.62
C PRO A 695 -41.80 13.24 8.09
N GLY A 696 -41.45 12.35 7.16
CA GLY A 696 -42.15 12.05 5.92
C GLY A 696 -41.29 12.59 4.78
N ILE A 697 -40.45 11.73 4.20
CA ILE A 697 -39.64 12.04 3.02
C ILE A 697 -40.60 12.34 1.86
N GLY A 698 -40.47 13.51 1.26
CA GLY A 698 -41.21 13.94 0.08
C GLY A 698 -40.39 14.95 -0.71
N SER A 699 -40.25 14.65 -2.00
CA SER A 699 -39.48 15.34 -3.03
C SER A 699 -40.04 16.71 -3.43
N GLU A 700 -39.15 17.66 -3.74
CA GLU A 700 -39.03 18.36 -5.05
C GLU A 700 -38.47 19.79 -4.91
N ALA A 701 -37.56 20.09 -5.85
CA ALA A 701 -37.19 21.39 -6.39
C ALA A 701 -36.49 22.43 -5.50
N THR A 702 -35.20 22.68 -5.78
CA THR A 702 -34.84 23.91 -6.52
C THR A 702 -33.43 23.83 -7.12
N GLU A 703 -33.40 23.70 -8.45
CA GLU A 703 -32.37 24.31 -9.29
C GLU A 703 -32.35 25.83 -9.04
N GLN A 704 -31.15 26.40 -8.90
CA GLN A 704 -30.73 27.74 -9.33
C GLN A 704 -29.64 28.22 -8.37
N TRP A 705 -28.39 28.21 -8.85
CA TRP A 705 -27.56 29.40 -8.92
C TRP A 705 -26.37 29.12 -9.82
N ASP A 706 -26.42 29.76 -10.98
CA ASP A 706 -25.28 29.96 -11.85
C ASP A 706 -25.11 31.47 -12.07
N ALA A 707 -23.86 31.86 -12.32
CA ALA A 707 -23.35 33.19 -12.69
C ALA A 707 -23.08 34.25 -11.60
N GLY A 708 -21.79 34.56 -11.43
CA GLY A 708 -21.35 35.94 -11.63
C GLY A 708 -20.11 36.47 -10.89
N ALA A 709 -19.00 36.54 -11.63
CA ALA A 709 -18.06 37.67 -11.72
C ALA A 709 -16.73 37.71 -10.90
N ARG A 710 -15.66 37.32 -11.62
CA ARG A 710 -14.44 38.09 -11.99
C ARG A 710 -13.69 38.91 -10.92
N GLY A 711 -12.40 38.61 -10.79
CA GLY A 711 -11.36 39.54 -10.33
C GLY A 711 -9.94 39.05 -10.66
N VAL A 712 -9.17 39.86 -11.38
CA VAL A 712 -7.89 39.57 -12.07
C VAL A 712 -6.68 39.82 -11.16
N GLY A 713 -5.59 39.04 -11.31
CA GLY A 713 -4.32 39.31 -10.64
C GLY A 713 -3.08 38.57 -11.18
N ARG A 714 -2.55 39.03 -12.31
CA ARG A 714 -1.13 39.03 -12.79
C ARG A 714 -0.14 37.92 -12.37
N ILE A 715 0.31 37.18 -13.38
CA ILE A 715 1.52 36.32 -13.44
C ILE A 715 2.76 37.19 -13.76
N PRO A 716 3.93 36.99 -13.12
CA PRO A 716 5.20 37.59 -13.56
C PRO A 716 5.92 36.75 -14.66
N PRO A 717 6.73 37.38 -15.54
CA PRO A 717 7.36 36.72 -16.69
C PRO A 717 8.64 35.91 -16.34
N PRO A 718 9.12 35.06 -17.27
CA PRO A 718 10.16 34.07 -17.01
C PRO A 718 11.58 34.67 -17.00
N ILE A 719 12.44 34.13 -16.14
CA ILE A 719 13.88 34.43 -16.11
C ILE A 719 14.59 33.57 -17.16
N GLU A 720 15.36 34.24 -18.00
CA GLU A 720 16.17 33.70 -19.09
C GLU A 720 17.33 32.82 -18.58
N ALA A 721 17.59 31.75 -19.32
CA ALA A 721 18.69 30.83 -19.11
C ALA A 721 20.03 31.45 -19.54
N GLY A 722 20.99 31.48 -18.61
CA GLY A 722 22.40 31.75 -18.87
C GLY A 722 23.20 30.44 -18.96
N ASN A 723 23.93 30.30 -20.05
CA ASN A 723 24.80 29.18 -20.41
C ASN A 723 25.82 28.80 -19.31
N ALA A 724 26.00 27.50 -19.09
CA ALA A 724 27.28 26.95 -18.62
C ALA A 724 27.44 25.50 -19.09
N GLU A 725 28.61 25.24 -19.66
CA GLU A 725 29.08 24.06 -20.34
C GLU A 725 29.37 22.88 -19.40
N GLY A 726 29.33 21.65 -19.93
CA GLY A 726 30.07 20.52 -19.36
C GLY A 726 29.23 19.30 -18.98
N ALA A 727 28.92 18.45 -19.97
CA ALA A 727 28.57 17.04 -19.73
C ALA A 727 29.69 16.14 -20.31
N PRO A 728 30.18 15.12 -19.58
CA PRO A 728 30.89 14.02 -20.22
C PRO A 728 29.90 12.97 -20.73
N ARG A 729 30.22 12.49 -21.94
CA ARG A 729 29.54 11.47 -22.75
C ARG A 729 29.48 10.10 -22.09
N ALA A 730 28.42 9.35 -22.38
CA ALA A 730 28.44 7.88 -22.46
C ALA A 730 27.56 7.43 -23.62
N ALA A 731 27.99 6.37 -24.29
CA ALA A 731 27.83 6.13 -25.72
C ALA A 731 26.51 5.44 -26.10
N SER A 732 26.02 5.78 -27.29
CA SER A 732 24.97 5.09 -28.01
C SER A 732 25.53 4.38 -29.25
N ALA A 733 25.05 3.16 -29.48
CA ALA A 733 24.94 2.44 -30.78
C ALA A 733 26.22 1.73 -31.28
N PRO A 734 26.15 0.66 -32.13
CA PRO A 734 25.27 0.61 -33.30
C PRO A 734 24.68 -0.77 -33.73
N TYR A 735 23.51 -0.77 -34.37
CA TYR A 735 23.39 -1.39 -35.69
C TYR A 735 22.26 -0.76 -36.53
N ARG A 736 22.60 -0.36 -37.76
CA ARG A 736 21.72 0.15 -38.81
C ARG A 736 22.07 -0.60 -40.09
N ARG A 737 21.06 -1.16 -40.75
CA ARG A 737 20.96 -1.35 -42.23
C ARG A 737 19.47 -1.42 -42.56
N GLU A 738 18.94 -0.32 -43.13
CA GLU A 738 18.60 -0.19 -44.56
C GLU A 738 17.34 -0.98 -44.95
N ALA A 739 16.18 -0.39 -44.69
CA ALA A 739 14.94 -0.74 -45.38
C ALA A 739 14.72 0.29 -46.49
N ALA A 740 14.70 -0.21 -47.73
CA ALA A 740 14.31 0.55 -48.90
C ALA A 740 12.85 0.98 -48.80
N SER A 741 12.59 2.23 -49.18
CA SER A 741 11.28 2.86 -49.30
C SER A 741 10.37 2.14 -50.29
N ALA A 742 9.18 1.75 -49.84
CA ALA A 742 8.01 1.45 -50.67
C ALA A 742 6.79 2.19 -50.08
N PRO A 743 5.85 2.69 -50.92
CA PRO A 743 4.89 3.71 -50.53
C PRO A 743 3.77 3.15 -49.65
N ALA A 744 3.26 4.01 -48.77
CA ALA A 744 2.14 3.73 -47.89
C ALA A 744 0.84 3.47 -48.68
N ASP A 745 0.27 2.29 -48.51
CA ASP A 745 -1.15 2.06 -48.79
C ASP A 745 -1.96 2.61 -47.61
N GLU A 746 -2.60 3.75 -47.86
CA GLU A 746 -3.40 4.56 -46.92
C GLU A 746 -4.79 3.95 -46.63
N ALA A 747 -5.06 2.68 -47.00
CA ALA A 747 -6.42 2.16 -47.14
C ALA A 747 -6.97 1.28 -46.00
N SER A 748 -6.22 1.05 -44.90
CA SER A 748 -6.70 0.20 -43.78
C SER A 748 -6.58 0.82 -42.38
N ARG A 749 -6.41 2.15 -42.26
CA ARG A 749 -6.53 2.82 -40.96
C ARG A 749 -8.02 3.01 -40.65
N GLN A 750 -8.62 2.06 -39.93
CA GLN A 750 -9.79 2.38 -39.13
C GLN A 750 -9.38 3.45 -38.12
N THR A 751 -9.68 4.72 -38.41
CA THR A 751 -9.50 5.83 -37.48
C THR A 751 -10.55 5.66 -36.38
N TRP A 752 -10.14 5.09 -35.25
CA TRP A 752 -10.98 4.99 -34.07
C TRP A 752 -11.21 6.39 -33.48
N ASP A 753 -12.45 6.73 -33.14
CA ASP A 753 -12.77 8.01 -32.52
C ASP A 753 -12.38 7.98 -31.03
N LEU A 754 -11.24 8.59 -30.70
CA LEU A 754 -10.68 8.64 -29.35
C LEU A 754 -11.05 9.94 -28.61
N ALA A 755 -12.10 10.64 -29.02
CA ALA A 755 -12.51 11.91 -28.41
C ALA A 755 -12.76 11.79 -26.88
N ASP A 756 -13.41 10.71 -26.44
CA ASP A 756 -13.75 10.50 -25.03
C ASP A 756 -12.52 10.19 -24.17
N CYS A 757 -11.62 9.35 -24.68
CA CYS A 757 -10.33 9.05 -24.05
C CYS A 757 -9.52 10.34 -23.87
N ARG A 758 -9.47 11.17 -24.92
CA ARG A 758 -8.78 12.47 -24.89
C ARG A 758 -9.37 13.40 -23.82
N ALA A 759 -10.69 13.47 -23.68
CA ALA A 759 -11.35 14.32 -22.69
C ALA A 759 -11.06 13.88 -21.25
N ALA A 760 -11.09 12.58 -20.97
CA ALA A 760 -10.81 12.05 -19.64
C ALA A 760 -9.33 12.20 -19.26
N TRP A 761 -8.40 11.91 -20.17
CA TRP A 761 -6.97 12.06 -19.90
C TRP A 761 -6.52 13.52 -19.76
N ALA A 762 -7.23 14.47 -20.39
CA ALA A 762 -6.95 15.90 -20.21
C ALA A 762 -7.11 16.39 -18.75
N GLN A 763 -7.80 15.64 -17.88
CA GLN A 763 -7.95 15.99 -16.47
C GLN A 763 -6.71 15.64 -15.62
N VAL A 764 -5.86 14.73 -16.09
CA VAL A 764 -4.73 14.15 -15.33
C VAL A 764 -3.38 14.30 -16.05
N LEU A 765 -3.39 14.49 -17.38
CA LEU A 765 -2.21 14.73 -18.19
C LEU A 765 -2.09 16.21 -18.55
N THR A 766 -0.85 16.68 -18.68
CA THR A 766 -0.58 17.97 -19.33
C THR A 766 -0.86 17.87 -20.83
N ASP A 767 -1.13 19.01 -21.49
CA ASP A 767 -1.40 19.05 -22.94
C ASP A 767 -0.35 18.28 -23.77
N ARG A 768 0.93 18.40 -23.39
CA ARG A 768 2.03 17.73 -24.09
C ARG A 768 2.11 16.23 -23.82
N GLU A 769 1.82 15.81 -22.60
CA GLU A 769 1.73 14.40 -22.25
C GLU A 769 0.52 13.75 -22.93
N LEU A 770 -0.59 14.48 -23.03
CA LEU A 770 -1.79 14.04 -23.74
C LEU A 770 -1.51 13.85 -25.23
N GLU A 771 -0.88 14.82 -25.91
CA GLU A 771 -0.47 14.67 -27.32
C GLU A 771 0.42 13.43 -27.53
N VAL A 772 1.40 13.22 -26.65
CA VAL A 772 2.29 12.05 -26.73
C VAL A 772 1.50 10.76 -26.47
N ALA A 773 0.61 10.74 -25.48
CA ALA A 773 -0.24 9.58 -25.18
C ALA A 773 -1.12 9.21 -26.37
N MET A 774 -1.76 10.19 -27.02
CA MET A 774 -2.60 9.97 -28.20
C MET A 774 -1.81 9.37 -29.37
N LEU A 775 -0.61 9.89 -29.66
CA LEU A 775 0.26 9.33 -30.69
C LEU A 775 0.70 7.89 -30.36
N VAL A 776 0.93 7.60 -29.08
CA VAL A 776 1.30 6.24 -28.65
C VAL A 776 0.13 5.27 -28.81
N VAL A 777 -1.09 5.68 -28.46
CA VAL A 777 -2.32 4.90 -28.66
C VAL A 777 -2.59 4.64 -30.15
N GLU A 778 -2.30 5.61 -31.01
CA GLU A 778 -2.35 5.46 -32.48
C GLU A 778 -1.23 4.56 -33.05
N GLY A 779 -0.38 3.97 -32.19
CA GLY A 779 0.67 3.04 -32.59
C GLY A 779 1.94 3.71 -33.15
N ILE A 780 2.11 5.02 -32.96
CA ILE A 780 3.21 5.79 -33.56
C ILE A 780 4.49 5.66 -32.73
N SER A 781 5.60 5.26 -33.38
CA SER A 781 6.90 5.08 -32.72
C SER A 781 7.40 6.36 -32.04
N ASN A 782 8.23 6.26 -30.99
CA ASN A 782 8.81 7.44 -30.31
C ASN A 782 9.58 8.34 -31.28
N ARG A 783 10.22 7.75 -32.31
CA ARG A 783 10.96 8.48 -33.33
C ARG A 783 10.04 9.28 -34.24
N ASP A 784 8.92 8.69 -34.66
CA ASP A 784 7.96 9.34 -35.55
C ASP A 784 7.10 10.35 -34.79
N ALA A 785 6.77 10.06 -33.54
CA ALA A 785 6.14 11.01 -32.63
C ALA A 785 7.04 12.23 -32.39
N ALA A 786 8.34 12.01 -32.15
CA ALA A 786 9.32 13.09 -31.99
C ALA A 786 9.42 13.97 -33.25
N ALA A 787 9.39 13.35 -34.44
CA ALA A 787 9.38 14.06 -35.71
C ALA A 787 8.08 14.87 -35.92
N ARG A 788 6.91 14.30 -35.61
CA ARG A 788 5.60 15.00 -35.71
C ARG A 788 5.47 16.15 -34.72
N LEU A 789 6.07 15.99 -33.55
CA LEU A 789 5.99 16.94 -32.46
C LEU A 789 7.15 17.95 -32.42
N PHE A 790 8.07 17.88 -33.39
CA PHE A 790 9.28 18.72 -33.49
C PHE A 790 10.14 18.74 -32.21
N VAL A 791 10.33 17.58 -31.57
CA VAL A 791 11.15 17.41 -30.35
C VAL A 791 12.15 16.26 -30.49
N SER A 792 13.04 16.10 -29.50
CA SER A 792 13.96 14.95 -29.48
C SER A 792 13.25 13.65 -29.10
N VAL A 793 13.75 12.50 -29.56
CA VAL A 793 13.24 11.17 -29.17
C VAL A 793 13.28 10.98 -27.66
N ARG A 794 14.35 11.45 -27.00
CA ARG A 794 14.50 11.42 -25.54
C ARG A 794 13.41 12.22 -24.83
N THR A 795 12.98 13.35 -25.42
CA THR A 795 11.87 14.15 -24.88
C THR A 795 10.55 13.37 -24.93
N VAL A 796 10.29 12.65 -26.03
CA VAL A 796 9.12 11.77 -26.13
C VAL A 796 9.19 10.62 -25.13
N GLU A 797 10.34 9.95 -24.98
CA GLU A 797 10.53 8.88 -23.99
C GLU A 797 10.25 9.35 -22.55
N VAL A 798 10.71 10.55 -22.18
CA VAL A 798 10.40 11.15 -20.87
C VAL A 798 8.90 11.40 -20.71
N HIS A 799 8.23 11.93 -21.73
CA HIS A 799 6.77 12.12 -21.67
C HIS A 799 6.03 10.78 -21.60
N VAL A 800 6.45 9.76 -22.35
CA VAL A 800 5.88 8.40 -22.29
C VAL A 800 6.02 7.82 -20.88
N GLY A 801 7.21 7.92 -20.27
CA GLY A 801 7.42 7.44 -18.88
C GLY A 801 6.54 8.18 -17.87
N ARG A 802 6.30 9.48 -18.05
CA ARG A 802 5.37 10.26 -17.20
C ARG A 802 3.92 9.90 -17.44
N VAL A 803 3.51 9.69 -18.69
CA VAL A 803 2.17 9.22 -19.06
C VAL A 803 1.89 7.86 -18.41
N PHE A 804 2.85 6.94 -18.50
CA PHE A 804 2.78 5.62 -17.88
C PHE A 804 2.58 5.70 -16.37
N SER A 805 3.43 6.49 -15.70
CA SER A 805 3.32 6.71 -14.27
C SER A 805 1.98 7.35 -13.86
N LYS A 806 1.52 8.39 -14.59
CA LYS A 806 0.28 9.12 -14.28
C LYS A 806 -0.99 8.32 -14.56
N LEU A 807 -0.98 7.47 -15.58
CA LEU A 807 -2.10 6.61 -15.95
C LEU A 807 -2.02 5.21 -15.34
N ALA A 808 -1.02 4.95 -14.49
CA ALA A 808 -0.76 3.66 -13.86
C ALA A 808 -0.70 2.49 -14.88
N VAL A 809 -0.06 2.74 -16.03
CA VAL A 809 0.21 1.74 -17.06
C VAL A 809 1.71 1.55 -17.21
N HIS A 810 2.13 0.33 -17.53
CA HIS A 810 3.53 -0.09 -17.52
C HIS A 810 4.08 -0.29 -18.93
N SER A 811 3.21 -0.29 -19.93
CA SER A 811 3.59 -0.48 -21.33
C SER A 811 2.74 0.37 -22.29
N ARG A 812 3.25 0.54 -23.52
CA ARG A 812 2.52 1.20 -24.61
C ARG A 812 1.23 0.46 -24.95
N VAL A 813 1.24 -0.86 -24.76
CA VAL A 813 0.12 -1.75 -25.00
C VAL A 813 -0.93 -1.55 -23.94
N GLU A 814 -0.53 -1.50 -22.66
CA GLU A 814 -1.45 -1.16 -21.56
C GLU A 814 -2.09 0.21 -21.78
N LEU A 815 -1.33 1.20 -22.27
CA LEU A 815 -1.88 2.51 -22.61
C LEU A 815 -2.91 2.43 -23.76
N ALA A 816 -2.63 1.64 -24.80
CA ALA A 816 -3.57 1.44 -25.91
C ALA A 816 -4.82 0.65 -25.49
N VAL A 817 -4.67 -0.37 -24.65
CA VAL A 817 -5.76 -1.14 -24.05
C VAL A 817 -6.61 -0.25 -23.15
N LEU A 818 -5.99 0.61 -22.33
CA LEU A 818 -6.69 1.57 -21.49
C LEU A 818 -7.54 2.52 -22.34
N ALA A 819 -6.96 3.11 -23.39
CA ALA A 819 -7.70 3.95 -24.33
C ALA A 819 -8.89 3.22 -24.98
N HIS A 820 -8.69 1.96 -25.37
CA HIS A 820 -9.72 1.14 -25.99
C HIS A 820 -10.87 0.79 -25.02
N ARG A 821 -10.55 0.48 -23.76
CA ARG A 821 -11.56 0.24 -22.72
C ARG A 821 -12.42 1.47 -22.46
N MET A 822 -11.82 2.66 -22.47
CA MET A 822 -12.56 3.92 -22.29
C MET A 822 -13.53 4.20 -23.45
N HIS A 823 -13.18 3.81 -24.67
CA HIS A 823 -14.08 3.91 -25.83
C HIS A 823 -15.27 2.92 -25.75
N GLY A 824 -15.02 1.68 -25.30
CA GLY A 824 -16.06 0.66 -25.10
C GLY A 824 -17.07 1.00 -23.99
N ARG A 825 -16.67 1.83 -22.99
CA ARG A 825 -17.49 2.23 -21.84
C ARG A 825 -18.63 3.21 -22.17
N MET A 826 -18.55 3.97 -23.26
CA MET A 826 -19.52 5.02 -23.59
C MET A 826 -20.38 4.74 -24.82
N SER A 827 -19.97 3.80 -25.68
CA SER A 827 -20.79 3.37 -26.83
C SER A 827 -21.92 2.40 -26.45
N GLY A 828 -21.90 1.87 -25.22
CA GLY A 828 -22.88 0.91 -24.70
C GLY A 828 -24.19 1.51 -24.13
N THR A 829 -24.39 2.83 -24.16
CA THR A 829 -25.63 3.49 -23.70
C THR A 829 -26.69 3.67 -24.80
N HIS A 830 -26.46 3.12 -26.00
CA HIS A 830 -27.48 3.09 -27.05
C HIS A 830 -27.58 1.71 -27.70
N THR A 831 -28.31 0.79 -27.07
CA THR A 831 -29.44 0.07 -27.72
C THR A 831 -30.30 -0.65 -26.69
#